data_AF-A0A3L7UHA0-F1
#
_entry.id   AF-A0A3L7UHA0-F1
#
_cell.length_a   1.000
_cell.length_b   1.000
_cell.length_c   1.000
_cell.angle_alpha   90.00
_cell.angle_beta   90.00
_cell.angle_gamma   90.00
#
_symmetry.space_group_name_H-M   'P 1'
#
loop_
_entity.id
_entity.type
_entity.pdbx_description
1 polymer ?
#
loop_
_entity_poly.entity_id
_entity_poly.type
_entity_poly.pdbx_seq_one_letter_code
_entity_poly.pdbx_strand_id
1 'polypeptide(L)'
;MQLQRGLVLCVVAVLGITQSIAEAGMPPPAPGFTLVAQDDCGNPNQQPHLVTGGVWAFPEDERESLALDDPRLLTCAHGILQGARVVFRFVGLRPTARYIVRIHSFNPAHDRAVGVEADGEILDAARALPIKKLVSLTLPLPPSVYRDTAVSLSFFHTSGPSALVSAIELWSDTPGLLGPTGAFVRFRVDRMPDAEKELTITGVMKIHVSPWTLPGLTLTPKPVQQTGWTPWVDLLAQPGGANGSLVLSLPKGSQGITRFSLVQDDGVCVRDFDWNETDGTKIIVNPDFSDLRTFREQERRYYMRTLAQTGGQLAPLSRPPLFFGNAWGHATGGAAEYMVKSFRLMGLNSVETSQDRATYESVYGWHSQGGQYAPPGFVPYDEAASRTQFETFYKQYFTAGEGKESTPRMSIFQLADEPAEVTPDPQAALPGFRMWLADKGLKPDLFGKDSWDAVEMLLSAPQTPEQKRLFYWSRKYQDYLTPKMFAIAADAVRASGPNPEVQSYVALSGHSLYFGNQMPLDMFQLAQSPGLMPGISDWMTGGSWNWDSHQAVAFSVAPFNGGARRYGADFGKTPLSFPMMHCVAPSLFRAYTQLANQCKFISYYNYGPDYEATEGFWSQSECGDAVQHVNNQAARMDDILGPGTMRPSRVAMLYATSQDIWWPAWPFADKRATFLALSHDYYQPDLVSEEQIAAGALAHYDSLYVLDSVVPTAAQKAIEAWVKAGGLLWACDDAAANNEYAEPHDLLERLGGLKRDYSVAPKVATQVVPVEGENTFPPHEVPVRGRSNEAIRLAVFKWDGARIRATYSDGHPAWAQKKVGSGTVVYVGHRCGLSYAAGAGNRGPFKVWPSERRCFIVRPLEEAQIDRELVVSKPLVMTMPISTAAGTVIILYNMDACEQNGLTITLKEPARPQSVEWCNEKGQLSPIPFDYANGRMILTGLNLPWKGTMILVRRGAAPADHRIAEMRDAAVKGIAATDWQAASAGAWCAGFFPEWNLAPTIAPLLGHSHWAVRRSAAESLGRLGYRAAENDIRAALDKETDSHSLADELYALAQLGHREIDALCRRYAAHPDPFVRSEAARSQATRTVTPQTTKSISR
;
A
#
# COMPACT_ATOMS: atom_id res chain seq x y z
N MET A 1 -15.36 37.48 -4.05
CA MET A 1 -14.47 38.55 -3.54
C MET A 1 -13.23 38.55 -4.44
N GLN A 2 -13.16 39.52 -5.36
CA GLN A 2 -12.03 39.73 -6.28
C GLN A 2 -10.89 40.42 -5.54
N LEU A 3 -9.63 40.05 -5.82
CA LEU A 3 -8.51 40.99 -5.74
C LEU A 3 -7.39 40.57 -6.71
N GLN A 4 -7.17 41.44 -7.68
CA GLN A 4 -6.16 41.42 -8.74
C GLN A 4 -4.75 41.62 -8.17
N ARG A 5 -3.78 40.81 -8.63
CA ARG A 5 -2.64 41.19 -9.49
C ARG A 5 -2.09 42.62 -9.27
N GLY A 6 -0.94 42.68 -8.62
CA GLY A 6 0.04 43.77 -8.70
C GLY A 6 1.44 43.17 -8.84
N LEU A 7 1.93 43.10 -10.07
CA LEU A 7 3.26 42.65 -10.44
C LEU A 7 4.23 43.83 -10.21
N VAL A 8 5.18 43.71 -9.28
CA VAL A 8 6.35 44.61 -9.24
C VAL A 8 7.57 43.79 -9.62
N LEU A 9 8.06 44.09 -10.81
CA LEU A 9 9.30 43.62 -11.40
C LEU A 9 10.47 44.22 -10.59
N CYS A 10 11.11 43.44 -9.71
CA CYS A 10 12.44 43.76 -9.22
C CYS A 10 13.46 42.96 -10.03
N VAL A 11 13.95 43.56 -11.11
CA VAL A 11 15.19 43.14 -11.77
C VAL A 11 16.33 43.38 -10.78
N VAL A 12 16.75 42.35 -10.05
CA VAL A 12 18.04 42.38 -9.37
C VAL A 12 19.08 41.97 -10.42
N ALA A 13 19.71 42.97 -11.02
CA ALA A 13 20.95 42.77 -11.74
C ALA A 13 21.99 42.25 -10.73
N VAL A 14 22.35 40.98 -10.84
CA VAL A 14 23.51 40.41 -10.15
C VAL A 14 24.76 40.94 -10.87
N LEU A 15 25.10 42.20 -10.59
CA LEU A 15 26.45 42.70 -10.78
C LEU A 15 27.33 41.98 -9.77
N GLY A 16 28.33 41.27 -10.29
CA GLY A 16 29.30 40.52 -9.52
C GLY A 16 29.93 41.40 -8.44
N ILE A 17 29.61 41.08 -7.19
CA ILE A 17 30.40 41.48 -6.05
C ILE A 17 31.08 40.20 -5.57
N THR A 18 32.26 39.91 -6.13
CA THR A 18 33.24 39.08 -5.45
C THR A 18 33.70 39.85 -4.22
N GLN A 19 32.97 39.71 -3.12
CA GLN A 19 33.50 40.07 -1.81
C GLN A 19 34.57 39.04 -1.47
N SER A 20 35.82 39.45 -1.70
CA SER A 20 37.00 38.88 -1.07
C SER A 20 36.71 38.74 0.43
N ILE A 21 36.67 37.50 0.92
CA ILE A 21 36.67 37.18 2.34
C ILE A 21 38.06 37.58 2.85
N ALA A 22 38.21 38.83 3.27
CA ALA A 22 39.42 39.31 3.92
C ALA A 22 39.45 38.78 5.36
N GLU A 23 40.25 37.72 5.53
CA GLU A 23 41.05 37.33 6.69
C GLU A 23 40.67 37.92 8.06
N ALA A 24 40.01 37.09 8.85
CA ALA A 24 40.36 36.88 10.25
C ALA A 24 40.73 35.39 10.43
N GLY A 25 41.70 34.90 9.67
CA GLY A 25 42.00 33.47 9.56
C GLY A 25 43.05 33.03 10.59
N MET A 26 42.72 32.06 11.44
CA MET A 26 43.74 31.27 12.14
C MET A 26 44.76 30.71 11.13
N PRO A 27 46.04 30.58 11.50
CA PRO A 27 47.08 30.14 10.57
C PRO A 27 46.73 28.77 9.94
N PRO A 28 47.14 28.53 8.69
CA PRO A 28 46.90 27.26 8.02
C PRO A 28 47.51 26.11 8.86
N PRO A 29 46.85 24.93 8.89
CA PRO A 29 47.32 23.79 9.68
C PRO A 29 48.67 23.26 9.20
N ALA A 30 49.08 23.55 7.96
CA ALA A 30 50.38 23.22 7.41
C ALA A 30 50.79 24.24 6.32
N PRO A 31 52.10 24.48 6.11
CA PRO A 31 52.59 25.29 5.00
C PRO A 31 52.11 24.75 3.64
N GLY A 32 51.70 25.65 2.74
CA GLY A 32 51.24 25.29 1.39
C GLY A 32 49.77 24.88 1.29
N PHE A 33 49.02 24.85 2.40
CA PHE A 33 47.59 24.58 2.39
C PHE A 33 46.78 25.89 2.46
N THR A 34 45.71 25.97 1.67
CA THR A 34 44.73 27.07 1.66
C THR A 34 43.36 26.57 2.07
N LEU A 35 42.58 27.41 2.78
CA LEU A 35 41.21 27.09 3.17
C LEU A 35 40.33 26.98 1.93
N VAL A 36 39.58 25.88 1.79
CA VAL A 36 38.71 25.63 0.63
C VAL A 36 37.24 25.51 1.01
N ALA A 37 36.91 25.01 2.19
CA ALA A 37 35.54 24.99 2.71
C ALA A 37 35.51 25.19 4.23
N GLN A 38 34.38 25.68 4.74
CA GLN A 38 34.17 25.90 6.17
C GLN A 38 32.68 25.78 6.53
N ASP A 39 32.41 25.20 7.69
CA ASP A 39 31.09 25.19 8.32
C ASP A 39 31.19 25.81 9.71
N ASP A 40 30.40 26.87 9.94
CA ASP A 40 30.12 27.40 11.27
C ASP A 40 28.97 26.56 11.85
N CYS A 41 29.34 25.48 12.53
CA CYS A 41 28.47 24.34 12.83
C CYS A 41 27.31 24.67 13.78
N GLY A 42 27.04 25.94 14.14
CA GLY A 42 25.79 26.31 14.76
C GLY A 42 25.05 27.55 14.21
N ASN A 43 25.50 28.12 13.08
CA ASN A 43 24.72 29.08 12.29
C ASN A 43 23.98 28.37 11.14
N PRO A 44 22.63 28.31 11.13
CA PRO A 44 21.87 27.62 10.09
C PRO A 44 22.14 28.14 8.66
N ASN A 45 22.58 29.39 8.51
CA ASN A 45 22.87 30.01 7.21
C ASN A 45 24.34 29.81 6.77
N GLN A 46 25.18 29.15 7.58
CA GLN A 46 26.62 28.97 7.33
C GLN A 46 27.08 27.52 7.56
N GLN A 47 26.19 26.56 7.31
CA GLN A 47 26.49 25.12 7.33
C GLN A 47 26.10 24.43 6.02
N PRO A 48 26.72 24.82 4.89
CA PRO A 48 26.36 24.27 3.59
C PRO A 48 26.57 22.76 3.47
N HIS A 49 27.31 22.12 4.38
CA HIS A 49 27.66 20.71 4.29
C HIS A 49 26.97 19.80 5.31
N LEU A 50 26.14 20.32 6.24
CA LEU A 50 25.46 19.49 7.25
C LEU A 50 24.37 18.62 6.61
N VAL A 51 24.53 17.28 6.67
CA VAL A 51 23.58 16.29 6.14
C VAL A 51 22.71 15.69 7.25
N THR A 52 23.25 15.51 8.45
CA THR A 52 22.52 14.93 9.60
C THR A 52 22.99 15.58 10.88
N GLY A 53 22.07 16.12 11.67
CA GLY A 53 22.37 16.77 12.96
C GLY A 53 21.37 17.88 13.28
N GLY A 54 21.24 18.20 14.56
CA GLY A 54 20.55 19.39 15.05
C GLY A 54 21.54 20.53 15.22
N VAL A 55 21.07 21.76 15.05
CA VAL A 55 21.86 22.98 15.18
C VAL A 55 21.47 23.68 16.48
N TRP A 56 22.43 24.09 17.29
CA TRP A 56 22.19 24.74 18.56
C TRP A 56 23.14 25.93 18.80
N ALA A 57 22.64 26.96 19.46
CA ALA A 57 23.41 28.13 19.88
C ALA A 57 23.38 28.22 21.41
N PHE A 58 24.52 28.55 22.03
CA PHE A 58 24.55 28.73 23.49
C PHE A 58 23.67 29.95 23.87
N PRO A 59 22.97 29.90 25.01
CA PRO A 59 22.25 31.05 25.57
C PRO A 59 23.15 32.29 25.70
N GLU A 60 22.57 33.48 25.58
CA GLU A 60 23.32 34.76 25.59
C GLU A 60 24.14 34.98 26.87
N ASP A 61 23.57 34.62 28.02
CA ASP A 61 24.22 34.65 29.33
C ASP A 61 25.40 33.66 29.45
N GLU A 62 25.30 32.50 28.80
CA GLU A 62 26.44 31.57 28.70
C GLU A 62 27.53 32.13 27.77
N ARG A 63 27.18 32.72 26.62
CA ARG A 63 28.13 33.25 25.64
C ARG A 63 29.03 34.34 26.22
N GLU A 64 28.50 35.25 27.02
CA GLU A 64 29.29 36.30 27.69
C GLU A 64 30.31 35.73 28.68
N SER A 65 30.01 34.58 29.31
CA SER A 65 30.87 33.93 30.30
C SER A 65 32.01 33.09 29.71
N LEU A 66 31.93 32.75 28.41
CA LEU A 66 32.85 31.81 27.75
C LEU A 66 34.14 32.45 27.24
N ALA A 67 34.18 33.78 27.08
CA ALA A 67 35.34 34.53 26.59
C ALA A 67 35.98 33.93 25.30
N LEU A 68 35.15 33.45 24.37
CA LEU A 68 35.57 32.94 23.07
C LEU A 68 35.54 34.08 22.05
N ASP A 69 36.69 34.43 21.47
CA ASP A 69 36.82 35.52 20.48
C ASP A 69 36.27 35.14 19.10
N ASP A 70 36.13 33.84 18.82
CA ASP A 70 35.60 33.30 17.56
C ASP A 70 34.10 32.99 17.70
N PRO A 71 33.20 33.79 17.07
CA PRO A 71 31.76 33.62 17.20
C PRO A 71 31.26 32.27 16.68
N ARG A 72 32.02 31.58 15.81
CA ARG A 72 31.67 30.24 15.31
C ARG A 72 31.60 29.21 16.43
N LEU A 73 32.43 29.39 17.46
CA LEU A 73 32.52 28.49 18.59
C LEU A 73 31.41 28.70 19.62
N LEU A 74 30.56 29.71 19.43
CA LEU A 74 29.40 30.00 20.27
C LEU A 74 28.14 29.24 19.83
N THR A 75 28.29 28.31 18.89
CA THR A 75 27.22 27.51 18.34
C THR A 75 27.76 26.09 17.99
N CYS A 76 26.90 25.08 17.86
CA CYS A 76 27.32 23.72 17.53
C CYS A 76 26.25 22.86 16.84
N ALA A 77 26.72 21.82 16.14
CA ALA A 77 25.92 20.76 15.57
C ALA A 77 25.99 19.56 16.52
N HIS A 78 24.83 18.93 16.77
CA HIS A 78 24.72 17.82 17.71
C HIS A 78 23.80 16.70 17.21
N GLY A 79 23.96 15.49 17.76
CA GLY A 79 23.05 14.38 17.49
C GLY A 79 21.62 14.68 17.99
N ILE A 80 20.61 14.44 17.16
CA ILE A 80 19.18 14.76 17.44
C ILE A 80 18.57 13.78 18.47
N LEU A 81 19.10 12.55 18.53
CA LEU A 81 18.74 11.52 19.50
C LEU A 81 20.02 10.90 20.09
N GLN A 82 19.92 10.26 21.26
CA GLN A 82 21.05 9.58 21.87
C GLN A 82 21.57 8.47 20.93
N GLY A 83 22.88 8.45 20.68
CA GLY A 83 23.52 7.55 19.73
C GLY A 83 23.48 8.01 18.27
N ALA A 84 22.76 9.11 17.95
CA ALA A 84 22.75 9.67 16.60
C ALA A 84 24.10 10.31 16.26
N ARG A 85 24.55 10.05 15.02
CA ARG A 85 25.75 10.67 14.44
C ARG A 85 25.44 12.08 13.93
N VAL A 86 26.47 12.93 13.85
CA VAL A 86 26.43 14.20 13.11
C VAL A 86 27.25 14.00 11.84
N VAL A 87 26.70 14.32 10.67
CA VAL A 87 27.33 14.04 9.37
C VAL A 87 27.43 15.29 8.52
N PHE A 88 28.64 15.59 8.06
CA PHE A 88 28.93 16.66 7.11
C PHE A 88 29.46 16.05 5.80
N ARG A 89 28.99 16.54 4.65
CA ARG A 89 29.41 16.04 3.33
C ARG A 89 30.02 17.16 2.51
N PHE A 90 31.31 17.02 2.21
CA PHE A 90 32.05 17.90 1.32
C PHE A 90 32.09 17.26 -0.06
N VAL A 91 31.84 18.04 -1.11
CA VAL A 91 31.72 17.56 -2.48
C VAL A 91 32.51 18.44 -3.45
N GLY A 92 32.90 17.92 -4.62
CA GLY A 92 33.77 18.62 -5.57
C GLY A 92 35.28 18.58 -5.23
N LEU A 93 35.71 17.63 -4.38
CA LEU A 93 37.12 17.43 -4.05
C LEU A 93 37.87 16.87 -5.26
N ARG A 94 39.13 17.29 -5.43
CA ARG A 94 40.02 16.78 -6.48
C ARG A 94 40.82 15.59 -5.97
N PRO A 95 40.72 14.41 -6.60
CA PRO A 95 41.45 13.21 -6.15
C PRO A 95 42.98 13.37 -6.17
N THR A 96 43.51 14.33 -6.94
CA THR A 96 44.93 14.64 -7.04
C THR A 96 45.45 15.62 -5.99
N ALA A 97 44.55 16.30 -5.26
CA ALA A 97 44.92 17.24 -4.22
C ALA A 97 45.00 16.53 -2.86
N ARG A 98 45.73 17.13 -1.91
CA ARG A 98 45.77 16.67 -0.53
C ARG A 98 44.86 17.55 0.32
N TYR A 99 44.19 16.94 1.28
CA TYR A 99 43.28 17.63 2.18
C TYR A 99 43.63 17.43 3.65
N ILE A 100 43.44 18.49 4.44
CA ILE A 100 43.51 18.47 5.89
C ILE A 100 42.20 19.03 6.42
N VAL A 101 41.57 18.31 7.34
CA VAL A 101 40.42 18.82 8.09
C VAL A 101 40.88 19.29 9.46
N ARG A 102 40.40 20.47 9.87
CA ARG A 102 40.50 20.95 11.24
C ARG A 102 39.10 21.03 11.84
N ILE A 103 38.90 20.35 12.96
CA ILE A 103 37.62 20.21 13.65
C ILE A 103 37.74 20.90 14.99
N HIS A 104 36.75 21.72 15.32
CA HIS A 104 36.63 22.40 16.59
C HIS A 104 35.43 21.87 17.34
N SER A 105 35.62 21.46 18.59
CA SER A 105 34.54 21.03 19.48
C SER A 105 34.66 21.77 20.81
N PHE A 106 33.64 22.56 21.14
CA PHE A 106 33.51 23.18 22.45
C PHE A 106 32.44 22.45 23.26
N ASN A 107 32.86 21.75 24.32
CA ASN A 107 31.94 21.00 25.16
C ASN A 107 31.42 21.87 26.33
N PRO A 108 30.17 22.37 26.32
CA PRO A 108 29.67 23.24 27.40
C PRO A 108 29.45 22.51 28.73
N ALA A 109 29.12 21.22 28.68
CA ALA A 109 28.59 20.44 29.80
C ALA A 109 28.61 18.94 29.49
N HIS A 110 28.52 18.08 30.51
CA HIS A 110 28.55 16.61 30.41
C HIS A 110 29.92 16.01 30.04
N ASP A 111 30.14 14.78 30.49
CA ASP A 111 31.28 13.97 30.07
C ASP A 111 30.99 13.38 28.68
N ARG A 112 31.51 14.03 27.63
CA ARG A 112 31.33 13.64 26.24
C ARG A 112 32.63 13.09 25.68
N ALA A 113 32.55 11.99 24.93
CA ALA A 113 33.65 11.51 24.12
C ALA A 113 33.20 11.36 22.66
N VAL A 114 33.87 12.06 21.75
CA VAL A 114 33.50 12.16 20.33
C VAL A 114 34.64 11.66 19.46
N GLY A 115 34.32 10.79 18.50
CA GLY A 115 35.24 10.32 17.46
C GLY A 115 34.78 10.77 16.08
N VAL A 116 35.66 10.65 15.10
CA VAL A 116 35.38 11.05 13.72
C VAL A 116 35.83 9.95 12.74
N GLU A 117 34.94 9.64 11.82
CA GLU A 117 35.20 8.76 10.68
C GLU A 117 34.97 9.55 9.37
N ALA A 118 35.68 9.17 8.31
CA ALA A 118 35.43 9.64 6.95
C ALA A 118 35.10 8.45 6.06
N ASP A 119 33.89 8.41 5.50
CA ASP A 119 33.39 7.32 4.65
C ASP A 119 33.66 5.90 5.22
N GLY A 120 33.52 5.76 6.55
CA GLY A 120 33.70 4.51 7.28
C GLY A 120 35.15 4.20 7.71
N GLU A 121 36.12 5.00 7.28
CA GLU A 121 37.50 4.96 7.79
C GLU A 121 37.60 5.80 9.07
N ILE A 122 38.01 5.19 10.20
CA ILE A 122 38.19 5.92 11.46
C ILE A 122 39.38 6.86 11.33
N LEU A 123 39.13 8.17 11.30
CA LEU A 123 40.20 9.18 11.28
C LEU A 123 40.75 9.45 12.68
N ASP A 124 39.88 9.42 13.70
CA ASP A 124 40.27 9.49 15.11
C ASP A 124 39.26 8.73 15.99
N ALA A 125 39.77 7.96 16.95
CA ALA A 125 38.94 7.27 17.93
C ALA A 125 38.23 8.28 18.86
N ALA A 126 37.16 7.86 19.53
CA ALA A 126 36.44 8.76 20.43
C ALA A 126 37.31 9.27 21.58
N ARG A 127 37.45 10.59 21.70
CA ARG A 127 38.22 11.26 22.75
C ARG A 127 37.32 12.06 23.67
N ALA A 128 37.63 12.05 24.97
CA ALA A 128 36.96 12.89 25.94
C ALA A 128 37.15 14.38 25.60
N LEU A 129 36.05 15.12 25.51
CA LEU A 129 36.00 16.56 25.31
C LEU A 129 35.90 17.23 26.68
N PRO A 130 36.94 17.95 27.16
CA PRO A 130 36.90 18.59 28.47
C PRO A 130 35.80 19.66 28.53
N ILE A 131 35.07 19.70 29.64
CA ILE A 131 34.00 20.68 29.87
C ILE A 131 34.58 22.09 29.90
N LYS A 132 33.91 23.03 29.22
CA LYS A 132 34.27 24.44 29.08
C LYS A 132 35.65 24.69 28.48
N LYS A 133 36.11 23.79 27.61
CA LYS A 133 37.37 23.95 26.87
C LYS A 133 37.17 23.64 25.39
N LEU A 134 37.76 24.47 24.54
CA LEU A 134 37.86 24.22 23.12
C LEU A 134 38.88 23.10 22.86
N VAL A 135 38.47 22.10 22.09
CA VAL A 135 39.36 21.09 21.51
C VAL A 135 39.42 21.30 20.01
N SER A 136 40.64 21.43 19.48
CA SER A 136 40.88 21.55 18.04
C SER A 136 41.68 20.34 17.57
N LEU A 137 41.13 19.59 16.63
CA LEU A 137 41.72 18.37 16.09
C LEU A 137 42.04 18.59 14.61
N THR A 138 43.29 18.37 14.20
CA THR A 138 43.72 18.51 12.80
C THR A 138 44.11 17.13 12.28
N LEU A 139 43.46 16.68 11.21
CA LEU A 139 43.62 15.34 10.65
C LEU A 139 43.84 15.43 9.13
N PRO A 140 44.85 14.75 8.57
CA PRO A 140 44.93 14.58 7.12
C PRO A 140 43.80 13.66 6.65
N LEU A 141 43.17 13.98 5.52
CA LEU A 141 42.24 13.07 4.88
C LEU A 141 43.00 12.06 4.01
N PRO A 142 42.78 10.75 4.18
CA PRO A 142 43.31 9.72 3.30
C PRO A 142 42.81 9.91 1.85
N PRO A 143 43.65 9.78 0.80
CA PRO A 143 43.18 9.83 -0.58
C PRO A 143 42.10 8.80 -0.93
N SER A 144 41.98 7.72 -0.15
CA SER A 144 40.89 6.75 -0.24
C SER A 144 39.50 7.35 0.00
N VAL A 145 39.37 8.30 0.93
CA VAL A 145 38.05 8.79 1.40
C VAL A 145 37.48 9.95 0.59
N TYR A 146 38.22 10.50 -0.38
CA TYR A 146 37.71 11.54 -1.29
C TYR A 146 37.98 11.24 -2.76
N ARG A 147 38.26 9.96 -3.08
CA ARG A 147 38.51 9.51 -4.45
C ARG A 147 37.32 9.78 -5.37
N ASP A 148 36.11 9.72 -4.82
CA ASP A 148 34.86 9.91 -5.56
C ASP A 148 34.43 11.37 -5.58
N THR A 149 35.40 12.28 -5.41
CA THR A 149 35.23 13.73 -5.38
C THR A 149 34.33 14.24 -4.25
N ALA A 150 33.99 13.38 -3.30
CA ALA A 150 33.19 13.70 -2.13
C ALA A 150 33.73 12.95 -0.92
N VAL A 151 33.52 13.50 0.27
CA VAL A 151 33.83 12.85 1.55
C VAL A 151 32.75 13.20 2.58
N SER A 152 32.24 12.19 3.28
CA SER A 152 31.35 12.39 4.42
C SER A 152 32.11 12.19 5.73
N LEU A 153 32.21 13.28 6.51
CA LEU A 153 32.72 13.25 7.88
C LEU A 153 31.57 12.94 8.82
N SER A 154 31.69 11.84 9.57
CA SER A 154 30.68 11.37 10.50
C SER A 154 31.25 11.35 11.92
N PHE A 155 30.59 12.10 12.79
CA PHE A 155 30.96 12.26 14.19
C PHE A 155 30.05 11.38 15.05
N PHE A 156 30.67 10.48 15.80
CA PHE A 156 29.98 9.56 16.71
C PHE A 156 30.44 9.79 18.14
N HIS A 157 29.61 9.41 19.12
CA HIS A 157 29.97 9.51 20.53
C HIS A 157 30.01 8.14 21.22
N THR A 158 30.84 8.01 22.25
CA THR A 158 30.89 6.81 23.11
C THR A 158 30.45 7.10 24.55
N SER A 159 30.42 8.37 24.96
CA SER A 159 29.88 8.82 26.25
C SER A 159 29.17 10.16 26.11
N GLY A 160 28.33 10.50 27.08
CA GLY A 160 27.51 11.70 27.06
C GLY A 160 26.25 11.56 26.19
N PRO A 161 25.45 12.63 26.08
CA PRO A 161 24.12 12.55 25.46
C PRO A 161 24.14 12.54 23.93
N SER A 162 25.18 13.08 23.28
CA SER A 162 25.27 13.22 21.82
C SER A 162 26.71 13.56 21.37
N ALA A 163 27.00 13.33 20.08
CA ALA A 163 28.18 13.88 19.42
C ALA A 163 28.03 15.39 19.24
N LEU A 164 29.14 16.14 19.28
CA LEU A 164 29.14 17.60 19.25
C LEU A 164 30.32 18.17 18.46
N VAL A 165 30.03 19.08 17.53
CA VAL A 165 31.01 19.78 16.69
C VAL A 165 30.64 21.26 16.57
N SER A 166 31.58 22.17 16.80
CA SER A 166 31.37 23.62 16.81
C SER A 166 31.82 24.30 15.52
N ALA A 167 32.89 23.85 14.88
CA ALA A 167 33.28 24.33 13.55
C ALA A 167 34.12 23.29 12.80
N ILE A 168 34.08 23.33 11.46
CA ILE A 168 34.90 22.49 10.58
C ILE A 168 35.57 23.39 9.54
N GLU A 169 36.86 23.18 9.33
CA GLU A 169 37.65 23.83 8.27
C GLU A 169 38.29 22.75 7.39
N LEU A 170 38.06 22.82 6.08
CA LEU A 170 38.71 21.95 5.10
C LEU A 170 39.76 22.75 4.33
N TRP A 171 40.99 22.24 4.35
CA TRP A 171 42.16 22.87 3.74
C TRP A 171 42.71 21.98 2.64
N SER A 172 43.22 22.58 1.56
CA SER A 172 43.85 21.86 0.45
C SER A 172 45.22 22.42 0.08
N ASP A 173 46.12 21.57 -0.38
CA ASP A 173 47.43 21.96 -0.94
C ASP A 173 47.35 22.61 -2.33
N THR A 174 46.15 22.66 -2.91
CA THR A 174 45.88 23.27 -4.20
C THR A 174 44.90 24.44 -4.02
N PRO A 175 45.31 25.69 -4.32
CA PRO A 175 44.46 26.87 -4.14
C PRO A 175 43.33 26.95 -5.18
N GLY A 176 42.22 27.59 -4.80
CA GLY A 176 41.07 27.85 -5.70
C GLY A 176 40.22 26.62 -6.03
N LEU A 177 40.36 25.53 -5.26
CA LEU A 177 39.46 24.39 -5.33
C LEU A 177 38.13 24.72 -4.65
N LEU A 178 37.02 24.26 -5.25
CA LEU A 178 35.62 24.62 -4.95
C LEU A 178 35.15 25.95 -5.58
N GLY A 179 35.41 26.14 -6.89
CA GLY A 179 34.60 27.06 -7.72
C GLY A 179 33.10 26.75 -7.63
N PRO A 180 32.19 27.57 -8.19
CA PRO A 180 30.75 27.43 -7.95
C PRO A 180 30.30 25.99 -8.18
N THR A 181 29.91 25.33 -7.08
CA THR A 181 29.44 23.96 -7.07
C THR A 181 28.05 23.94 -7.69
N GLY A 182 27.84 23.05 -8.65
CA GLY A 182 26.58 22.87 -9.37
C GLY A 182 26.37 21.42 -9.77
N ALA A 183 25.34 21.13 -10.55
CA ALA A 183 25.06 19.77 -11.03
C ALA A 183 25.35 19.69 -12.53
N PHE A 184 26.61 19.47 -12.91
CA PHE A 184 26.99 19.50 -14.32
C PHE A 184 26.96 18.12 -14.97
N VAL A 185 26.39 18.06 -16.16
CA VAL A 185 26.41 16.90 -17.04
C VAL A 185 27.06 17.25 -18.38
N ARG A 186 27.74 16.28 -18.99
CA ARG A 186 28.14 16.37 -20.39
C ARG A 186 28.28 14.98 -21.01
N PHE A 187 28.46 14.94 -22.32
CA PHE A 187 28.44 13.70 -23.09
C PHE A 187 29.74 13.55 -23.88
N ARG A 188 30.33 12.35 -23.87
CA ARG A 188 31.36 11.99 -24.86
C ARG A 188 30.68 11.15 -25.93
N VAL A 189 30.72 11.61 -27.17
CA VAL A 189 30.23 10.83 -28.31
C VAL A 189 31.40 10.05 -28.89
N ASP A 190 31.38 8.74 -28.71
CA ASP A 190 32.41 7.83 -29.22
C ASP A 190 32.06 7.33 -30.63
N ARG A 191 30.76 7.23 -30.95
CA ARG A 191 30.26 6.88 -32.28
C ARG A 191 28.97 7.66 -32.60
N MET A 192 28.93 8.23 -33.80
CA MET A 192 27.73 8.86 -34.37
C MET A 192 26.74 7.80 -34.89
N PRO A 193 25.42 8.06 -34.87
CA PRO A 193 24.42 7.15 -35.42
C PRO A 193 24.60 6.92 -36.92
N ASP A 194 24.45 5.67 -37.38
CA ASP A 194 24.79 5.25 -38.76
C ASP A 194 23.96 5.94 -39.86
N ALA A 195 22.79 6.49 -39.51
CA ALA A 195 21.84 7.10 -40.45
C ALA A 195 21.82 8.64 -40.45
N GLU A 196 22.47 9.31 -39.48
CA GLU A 196 22.36 10.76 -39.29
C GLU A 196 23.73 11.45 -39.28
N LYS A 197 23.81 12.67 -39.83
CA LYS A 197 25.04 13.49 -39.83
C LYS A 197 25.24 14.29 -38.55
N GLU A 198 24.21 14.39 -37.72
CA GLU A 198 24.19 15.17 -36.50
C GLU A 198 23.42 14.39 -35.42
N LEU A 199 23.77 14.59 -34.15
CA LEU A 199 23.19 13.90 -32.99
C LEU A 199 22.64 14.95 -32.02
N THR A 200 21.35 14.89 -31.70
CA THR A 200 20.77 15.70 -30.61
C THR A 200 20.48 14.80 -29.42
N ILE A 201 21.04 15.15 -28.25
CA ILE A 201 20.79 14.45 -26.99
C ILE A 201 19.69 15.20 -26.25
N THR A 202 18.55 14.54 -26.09
CA THR A 202 17.42 15.07 -25.32
C THR A 202 17.18 14.20 -24.09
N GLY A 203 16.50 14.78 -23.10
CA GLY A 203 16.14 14.07 -21.89
C GLY A 203 14.74 14.40 -21.41
N VAL A 204 14.22 13.51 -20.57
CA VAL A 204 13.04 13.76 -19.74
C VAL A 204 13.50 13.71 -18.29
N MET A 205 13.13 14.73 -17.51
CA MET A 205 13.23 14.67 -16.06
C MET A 205 11.87 14.27 -15.48
N LYS A 206 11.83 13.16 -14.75
CA LYS A 206 10.66 12.79 -13.95
C LYS A 206 10.87 13.27 -12.52
N ILE A 207 9.91 14.04 -12.01
CA ILE A 207 9.99 14.70 -10.69
C ILE A 207 8.81 14.31 -9.81
N HIS A 208 8.98 14.37 -8.50
CA HIS A 208 7.97 13.98 -7.51
C HIS A 208 6.97 15.10 -7.15
N VAL A 209 6.84 16.13 -7.98
CA VAL A 209 5.89 17.24 -7.77
C VAL A 209 5.26 17.62 -9.11
N SER A 210 3.96 17.90 -9.11
CA SER A 210 3.24 18.33 -10.33
C SER A 210 3.87 19.59 -10.95
N PRO A 211 4.15 19.62 -12.27
CA PRO A 211 3.92 18.55 -13.24
C PRO A 211 4.97 17.43 -13.15
N TRP A 212 4.49 16.18 -12.98
CA TRP A 212 5.28 14.97 -12.70
C TRP A 212 6.31 14.59 -13.78
N THR A 213 6.21 15.17 -14.96
CA THR A 213 7.12 14.93 -16.08
C THR A 213 7.42 16.27 -16.74
N LEU A 214 8.71 16.56 -16.87
CA LEU A 214 9.23 17.74 -17.55
C LEU A 214 9.89 17.29 -18.86
N PRO A 215 9.13 17.23 -19.97
CA PRO A 215 9.67 16.82 -21.26
C PRO A 215 10.51 17.93 -21.89
N GLY A 216 11.34 17.55 -22.87
CA GLY A 216 12.03 18.52 -23.73
C GLY A 216 13.28 19.15 -23.12
N LEU A 217 13.95 18.46 -22.19
CA LEU A 217 15.28 18.89 -21.76
C LEU A 217 16.23 18.80 -22.95
N THR A 218 16.68 19.96 -23.42
CA THR A 218 17.66 20.04 -24.50
C THR A 218 19.04 20.05 -23.87
N LEU A 219 19.66 18.88 -23.77
CA LEU A 219 20.96 18.68 -23.12
C LEU A 219 22.13 18.93 -24.09
N THR A 220 21.82 19.13 -25.38
CA THR A 220 22.73 19.68 -26.39
C THR A 220 22.02 20.79 -27.15
N PRO A 221 22.20 22.08 -26.79
CA PRO A 221 21.49 23.21 -27.40
C PRO A 221 21.71 23.37 -28.91
N LYS A 222 22.77 22.75 -29.44
CA LYS A 222 23.04 22.57 -30.87
C LYS A 222 23.29 21.09 -31.13
N PRO A 223 22.88 20.55 -32.29
CA PRO A 223 23.22 19.18 -32.68
C PRO A 223 24.74 18.95 -32.68
N VAL A 224 25.15 17.80 -32.16
CA VAL A 224 26.55 17.35 -32.15
C VAL A 224 26.91 16.86 -33.55
N GLN A 225 27.94 17.44 -34.15
CA GLN A 225 28.34 17.14 -35.54
C GLN A 225 29.58 16.24 -35.65
N GLN A 226 30.28 15.99 -34.54
CA GLN A 226 31.53 15.21 -34.50
C GLN A 226 31.67 14.47 -33.16
N THR A 227 32.46 13.39 -33.17
CA THR A 227 32.82 12.66 -31.95
C THR A 227 33.63 13.52 -30.97
N GLY A 228 33.58 13.20 -29.69
CA GLY A 228 34.27 13.92 -28.62
C GLY A 228 33.31 14.46 -27.56
N TRP A 229 33.81 15.38 -26.75
CA TRP A 229 33.07 15.91 -25.61
C TRP A 229 32.18 17.09 -25.99
N THR A 230 30.94 17.07 -25.51
CA THR A 230 30.03 18.21 -25.58
C THR A 230 30.38 19.26 -24.52
N PRO A 231 29.91 20.51 -24.66
CA PRO A 231 29.92 21.47 -23.57
C PRO A 231 29.20 20.94 -22.32
N TRP A 232 29.57 21.48 -21.16
CA TRP A 232 28.88 21.23 -19.90
C TRP A 232 27.47 21.84 -19.90
N VAL A 233 26.53 21.12 -19.30
CA VAL A 233 25.16 21.57 -19.03
C VAL A 233 24.95 21.57 -17.53
N ASP A 234 24.48 22.68 -16.99
CA ASP A 234 24.05 22.78 -15.60
C ASP A 234 22.61 22.26 -15.47
N LEU A 235 22.44 21.14 -14.77
CA LEU A 235 21.15 20.52 -14.48
C LEU A 235 20.33 21.32 -13.46
N LEU A 236 20.95 22.11 -12.58
CA LEU A 236 20.22 22.99 -11.65
C LEU A 236 19.53 24.13 -12.39
N ALA A 237 20.11 24.55 -13.51
CA ALA A 237 19.51 25.54 -14.41
C ALA A 237 18.40 24.95 -15.31
N GLN A 238 18.18 23.64 -15.30
CA GLN A 238 17.10 22.99 -16.04
C GLN A 238 15.81 22.90 -15.20
N PRO A 239 14.63 22.81 -15.84
CA PRO A 239 13.38 22.48 -15.16
C PRO A 239 13.53 21.21 -14.30
N GLY A 240 13.10 21.29 -13.03
CA GLY A 240 13.17 20.18 -12.07
C GLY A 240 14.42 20.16 -11.17
N GLY A 241 15.39 21.07 -11.38
CA GLY A 241 16.47 21.32 -10.45
C GLY A 241 17.35 20.12 -10.11
N ALA A 242 17.57 19.21 -11.08
CA ALA A 242 18.38 17.99 -10.94
C ALA A 242 17.89 16.99 -9.87
N ASN A 243 16.60 16.97 -9.53
CA ASN A 243 16.05 16.02 -8.55
C ASN A 243 15.02 15.08 -9.17
N GLY A 244 15.42 13.83 -9.48
CA GLY A 244 14.54 12.82 -10.04
C GLY A 244 15.23 11.82 -10.98
N SER A 245 14.50 11.33 -11.98
CA SER A 245 15.08 10.47 -13.03
C SER A 245 15.40 11.26 -14.29
N LEU A 246 16.65 11.15 -14.75
CA LEU A 246 17.08 11.57 -16.07
C LEU A 246 17.03 10.39 -17.04
N VAL A 247 16.10 10.44 -17.98
CA VAL A 247 15.99 9.46 -19.07
C VAL A 247 16.46 10.09 -20.37
N LEU A 248 17.60 9.64 -20.88
CA LEU A 248 18.19 10.12 -22.14
C LEU A 248 17.54 9.44 -23.34
N SER A 249 17.19 10.25 -24.34
CA SER A 249 16.74 9.78 -25.65
C SER A 249 17.87 9.95 -26.66
N LEU A 250 18.37 8.82 -27.17
CA LEU A 250 19.50 8.75 -28.11
C LEU A 250 19.05 8.09 -29.43
N PRO A 251 19.49 8.59 -30.60
CA PRO A 251 19.35 7.90 -31.86
C PRO A 251 20.01 6.52 -31.85
N LYS A 252 19.38 5.56 -32.54
CA LYS A 252 19.86 4.17 -32.63
C LYS A 252 21.27 4.11 -33.21
N GLY A 253 22.15 3.33 -32.57
CA GLY A 253 23.54 3.12 -33.00
C GLY A 253 24.57 4.10 -32.40
N SER A 254 24.12 5.10 -31.64
CA SER A 254 25.00 6.02 -30.92
C SER A 254 25.80 5.28 -29.83
N GLN A 255 27.09 5.60 -29.67
CA GLN A 255 27.91 5.12 -28.56
C GLN A 255 28.59 6.30 -27.87
N GLY A 256 28.72 6.22 -26.56
CA GLY A 256 29.25 7.31 -25.77
C GLY A 256 29.08 7.11 -24.28
N ILE A 257 29.44 8.13 -23.51
CA ILE A 257 29.27 8.16 -22.07
C ILE A 257 28.59 9.45 -21.62
N THR A 258 27.83 9.37 -20.54
CA THR A 258 27.31 10.51 -19.80
C THR A 258 28.18 10.74 -18.57
N ARG A 259 28.79 11.92 -18.45
CA ARG A 259 29.64 12.31 -17.33
C ARG A 259 28.92 13.27 -16.40
N PHE A 260 28.96 12.97 -15.12
CA PHE A 260 28.47 13.84 -14.05
C PHE A 260 29.63 14.43 -13.27
N SER A 261 29.57 15.73 -13.00
CA SER A 261 30.55 16.47 -12.21
C SER A 261 29.92 17.61 -11.44
N LEU A 262 30.45 17.89 -10.26
CA LEU A 262 30.00 19.01 -9.44
C LEU A 262 30.63 20.35 -9.84
N VAL A 263 31.59 20.30 -10.77
CA VAL A 263 32.27 21.45 -11.35
C VAL A 263 32.40 21.25 -12.87
N GLN A 264 32.72 22.29 -13.61
CA GLN A 264 32.94 22.17 -15.06
C GLN A 264 34.38 21.68 -15.38
N ASP A 265 34.81 20.58 -14.76
CA ASP A 265 36.18 20.06 -14.84
C ASP A 265 36.20 18.54 -15.02
N ASP A 266 36.92 18.09 -16.05
CA ASP A 266 37.09 16.66 -16.35
C ASP A 266 37.89 15.88 -15.31
N GLY A 267 38.74 16.56 -14.55
CA GLY A 267 39.50 15.96 -13.46
C GLY A 267 38.65 15.66 -12.21
N VAL A 268 37.39 16.12 -12.19
CA VAL A 268 36.48 15.99 -11.05
C VAL A 268 35.21 15.23 -11.49
N CYS A 269 35.40 14.04 -12.05
CA CYS A 269 34.30 13.16 -12.42
C CYS A 269 33.70 12.52 -11.15
N VAL A 270 32.39 12.69 -10.94
CA VAL A 270 31.65 11.94 -9.91
C VAL A 270 31.38 10.53 -10.41
N ARG A 271 30.78 10.43 -11.61
CA ARG A 271 30.48 9.15 -12.25
C ARG A 271 30.31 9.32 -13.76
N ASP A 272 30.77 8.31 -14.51
CA ASP A 272 30.47 8.13 -15.93
C ASP A 272 29.51 6.94 -16.09
N PHE A 273 28.53 7.06 -16.98
CA PHE A 273 27.63 5.98 -17.40
C PHE A 273 27.83 5.71 -18.90
N ASP A 274 28.08 4.46 -19.27
CA ASP A 274 28.22 4.05 -20.67
C ASP A 274 26.84 3.83 -21.28
N TRP A 275 26.56 4.44 -22.43
CA TRP A 275 25.25 4.30 -23.08
C TRP A 275 24.92 2.87 -23.51
N ASN A 276 25.93 2.02 -23.68
CA ASN A 276 25.75 0.62 -24.04
C ASN A 276 25.62 -0.31 -22.83
N GLU A 277 25.92 0.16 -21.62
CA GLU A 277 25.61 -0.62 -20.43
C GLU A 277 24.09 -0.71 -20.24
N THR A 278 23.63 -1.78 -19.61
CA THR A 278 22.19 -2.00 -19.46
C THR A 278 21.57 -0.92 -18.57
N ASP A 279 20.60 -0.17 -19.10
CA ASP A 279 19.98 1.02 -18.50
C ASP A 279 20.94 2.23 -18.27
N GLY A 280 22.09 2.29 -18.96
CA GLY A 280 23.05 3.41 -18.89
C GLY A 280 22.51 4.78 -19.35
N THR A 281 21.32 4.80 -19.96
CA THR A 281 20.60 6.01 -20.35
C THR A 281 19.47 6.39 -19.39
N LYS A 282 19.23 5.59 -18.35
CA LYS A 282 18.17 5.80 -17.35
C LYS A 282 18.78 5.93 -15.97
N ILE A 283 18.97 7.17 -15.55
CA ILE A 283 19.81 7.51 -14.41
C ILE A 283 18.96 8.20 -13.36
N ILE A 284 19.05 7.73 -12.12
CA ILE A 284 18.52 8.43 -10.96
C ILE A 284 19.55 9.46 -10.54
N VAL A 285 19.11 10.71 -10.40
CA VAL A 285 19.95 11.87 -10.17
C VAL A 285 19.37 12.69 -9.01
N ASN A 286 20.24 13.11 -8.10
CA ASN A 286 19.94 14.11 -7.11
C ASN A 286 20.82 15.37 -7.30
N PRO A 287 20.42 16.53 -6.75
CA PRO A 287 21.08 17.81 -7.05
C PRO A 287 22.56 17.87 -6.70
N ASP A 288 23.02 17.09 -5.71
CA ASP A 288 24.40 17.05 -5.24
C ASP A 288 25.18 15.81 -5.70
N PHE A 289 24.57 15.00 -6.58
CA PHE A 289 25.12 13.73 -7.07
C PHE A 289 25.54 12.74 -5.97
N SER A 290 25.01 12.88 -4.75
CA SER A 290 25.28 11.93 -3.68
C SER A 290 24.65 10.56 -3.92
N ASP A 291 23.67 10.48 -4.82
CA ASP A 291 23.01 9.25 -5.25
C ASP A 291 22.84 9.25 -6.77
N LEU A 292 23.89 8.79 -7.48
CA LEU A 292 23.90 8.58 -8.92
C LEU A 292 23.94 7.09 -9.24
N ARG A 293 22.88 6.59 -9.86
CA ARG A 293 22.74 5.16 -10.19
C ARG A 293 21.87 4.92 -11.40
N THR A 294 22.05 3.77 -12.05
CA THR A 294 21.11 3.33 -13.09
C THR A 294 19.81 2.81 -12.47
N PHE A 295 18.75 2.70 -13.28
CA PHE A 295 17.49 2.04 -12.86
C PHE A 295 17.75 0.59 -12.43
N ARG A 296 18.64 -0.11 -13.15
CA ARG A 296 19.04 -1.48 -12.85
C ARG A 296 19.70 -1.62 -11.48
N GLU A 297 20.57 -0.68 -11.10
CA GLU A 297 21.18 -0.64 -9.76
C GLU A 297 20.14 -0.44 -8.66
N GLN A 298 19.12 0.39 -8.93
CA GLN A 298 18.07 0.63 -7.97
C GLN A 298 17.15 -0.58 -7.79
N GLU A 299 16.71 -1.21 -8.87
CA GLU A 299 15.92 -2.45 -8.75
C GLU A 299 16.71 -3.57 -8.09
N ARG A 300 18.04 -3.64 -8.30
CA ARG A 300 18.88 -4.56 -7.54
C ARG A 300 18.80 -4.33 -6.03
N ARG A 301 18.83 -3.06 -5.58
CA ARG A 301 18.70 -2.74 -4.15
C ARG A 301 17.37 -3.22 -3.59
N TYR A 302 16.27 -3.04 -4.34
CA TYR A 302 14.96 -3.56 -3.94
C TYR A 302 14.95 -5.09 -3.89
N TYR A 303 15.45 -5.75 -4.93
CA TYR A 303 15.56 -7.21 -4.97
C TYR A 303 16.34 -7.78 -3.79
N MET A 304 17.51 -7.22 -3.48
CA MET A 304 18.32 -7.69 -2.35
C MET A 304 17.61 -7.50 -1.00
N ARG A 305 16.86 -6.41 -0.84
CA ARG A 305 16.04 -6.17 0.34
C ARG A 305 14.90 -7.19 0.44
N THR A 306 14.17 -7.42 -0.64
CA THR A 306 13.09 -8.41 -0.68
C THR A 306 13.64 -9.81 -0.41
N LEU A 307 14.79 -10.17 -0.97
CA LEU A 307 15.46 -11.44 -0.70
C LEU A 307 15.79 -11.59 0.79
N ALA A 308 16.31 -10.55 1.44
CA ALA A 308 16.58 -10.56 2.87
C ALA A 308 15.28 -10.71 3.70
N GLN A 309 14.20 -10.01 3.32
CA GLN A 309 12.90 -10.08 4.00
C GLN A 309 12.25 -11.47 3.92
N THR A 310 12.46 -12.21 2.84
CA THR A 310 12.01 -13.61 2.74
C THR A 310 12.87 -14.61 3.52
N GLY A 311 13.96 -14.16 4.15
CA GLY A 311 14.93 -15.05 4.78
C GLY A 311 15.61 -16.01 3.80
N GLY A 312 15.69 -15.63 2.51
CA GLY A 312 16.23 -16.46 1.45
C GLY A 312 15.34 -17.66 1.07
N GLN A 313 14.02 -17.58 1.30
CA GLN A 313 13.06 -18.64 0.94
C GLN A 313 12.23 -18.24 -0.28
N LEU A 314 11.86 -19.24 -1.09
CA LEU A 314 10.94 -19.08 -2.21
C LEU A 314 9.74 -20.02 -2.03
N ALA A 315 8.54 -19.46 -1.90
CA ALA A 315 7.30 -20.22 -1.71
C ALA A 315 6.55 -20.46 -3.04
N PRO A 316 5.68 -21.47 -3.13
CA PRO A 316 4.68 -21.57 -4.18
C PRO A 316 3.76 -20.35 -4.22
N LEU A 317 3.22 -20.03 -5.40
CA LEU A 317 2.20 -18.98 -5.56
C LEU A 317 0.81 -19.52 -5.20
N SER A 318 -0.05 -18.65 -4.66
CA SER A 318 -1.46 -18.98 -4.41
C SER A 318 -2.19 -19.33 -5.72
N ARG A 319 -3.15 -20.26 -5.66
CA ARG A 319 -3.98 -20.66 -6.80
C ARG A 319 -5.22 -19.76 -6.94
N PRO A 320 -5.73 -19.57 -8.18
CA PRO A 320 -7.06 -19.01 -8.38
C PRO A 320 -8.12 -19.74 -7.54
N PRO A 321 -9.17 -19.03 -7.06
CA PRO A 321 -9.50 -17.64 -7.36
C PRO A 321 -8.86 -16.61 -6.42
N LEU A 322 -7.80 -16.95 -5.66
CA LEU A 322 -7.13 -16.01 -4.76
C LEU A 322 -5.94 -15.32 -5.44
N PHE A 323 -5.96 -13.99 -5.49
CA PHE A 323 -4.98 -13.18 -6.19
C PHE A 323 -4.34 -12.10 -5.30
N PHE A 324 -3.05 -11.86 -5.51
CA PHE A 324 -2.24 -10.80 -4.92
C PHE A 324 -1.43 -10.15 -6.04
N GLY A 325 -1.56 -8.83 -6.19
CA GLY A 325 -0.97 -8.11 -7.32
C GLY A 325 -0.46 -6.72 -7.00
N ASN A 326 0.23 -6.11 -7.97
CA ASN A 326 0.96 -4.85 -7.82
C ASN A 326 0.15 -3.58 -8.13
N ALA A 327 -1.16 -3.63 -8.38
CA ALA A 327 -2.04 -2.51 -8.76
C ALA A 327 -1.65 -1.78 -10.05
N TRP A 328 -0.41 -1.28 -10.15
CA TRP A 328 0.19 -0.65 -11.32
C TRP A 328 1.72 -0.90 -11.26
N GLY A 329 2.53 -0.26 -12.10
CA GLY A 329 3.98 -0.27 -11.95
C GLY A 329 4.70 -1.41 -12.67
N HIS A 330 5.62 -1.00 -13.54
CA HIS A 330 6.40 -1.87 -14.38
C HIS A 330 7.77 -1.24 -14.62
N ALA A 331 8.81 -2.06 -14.72
CA ALA A 331 10.14 -1.63 -15.09
C ALA A 331 10.39 -2.00 -16.56
N THR A 332 11.19 -1.18 -17.24
CA THR A 332 11.62 -1.41 -18.62
C THR A 332 13.13 -1.67 -18.66
N GLY A 333 13.60 -2.50 -19.59
CA GLY A 333 15.04 -2.77 -19.75
C GLY A 333 15.60 -3.75 -18.72
N GLY A 334 16.85 -3.58 -18.30
CA GLY A 334 17.54 -4.52 -17.40
C GLY A 334 17.02 -4.52 -15.97
N ALA A 335 16.43 -3.41 -15.55
CA ALA A 335 15.67 -3.27 -14.31
C ALA A 335 14.54 -4.31 -14.16
N ALA A 336 13.92 -4.72 -15.28
CA ALA A 336 12.80 -5.65 -15.28
C ALA A 336 13.15 -6.99 -14.61
N GLU A 337 14.37 -7.51 -14.81
CA GLU A 337 14.79 -8.81 -14.28
C GLU A 337 14.80 -8.86 -12.74
N TYR A 338 15.25 -7.79 -12.09
CA TYR A 338 15.24 -7.69 -10.63
C TYR A 338 13.82 -7.55 -10.10
N MET A 339 13.03 -6.70 -10.75
CA MET A 339 11.66 -6.41 -10.37
C MET A 339 10.77 -7.66 -10.42
N VAL A 340 10.84 -8.46 -11.50
CA VAL A 340 10.08 -9.71 -11.64
C VAL A 340 10.47 -10.75 -10.58
N LYS A 341 11.75 -10.82 -10.21
CA LYS A 341 12.22 -11.68 -9.11
C LYS A 341 11.73 -11.19 -7.76
N SER A 342 11.70 -9.88 -7.52
CA SER A 342 11.10 -9.29 -6.31
C SER A 342 9.61 -9.62 -6.21
N PHE A 343 8.85 -9.48 -7.30
CA PHE A 343 7.44 -9.89 -7.36
C PHE A 343 7.26 -11.36 -7.00
N ARG A 344 8.11 -12.22 -7.55
CA ARG A 344 8.05 -13.66 -7.29
C ARG A 344 8.37 -14.02 -5.85
N LEU A 345 9.35 -13.35 -5.23
CA LEU A 345 9.71 -13.51 -3.82
C LEU A 345 8.61 -13.03 -2.88
N MET A 346 7.93 -11.94 -3.24
CA MET A 346 6.78 -11.42 -2.51
C MET A 346 5.49 -12.24 -2.68
N GLY A 347 5.53 -13.32 -3.45
CA GLY A 347 4.36 -14.20 -3.64
C GLY A 347 3.25 -13.58 -4.48
N LEU A 348 3.53 -12.56 -5.30
CA LEU A 348 2.54 -11.99 -6.22
C LEU A 348 2.22 -13.04 -7.30
N ASN A 349 0.94 -13.34 -7.47
CA ASN A 349 0.44 -14.34 -8.43
C ASN A 349 -0.49 -13.74 -9.49
N SER A 350 -0.78 -12.43 -9.41
CA SER A 350 -1.45 -11.63 -10.42
C SER A 350 -0.59 -10.41 -10.71
N VAL A 351 0.19 -10.43 -11.79
CA VAL A 351 1.27 -9.45 -12.01
C VAL A 351 1.00 -8.62 -13.26
N GLU A 352 1.09 -7.31 -13.12
CA GLU A 352 1.18 -6.40 -14.26
C GLU A 352 2.64 -6.15 -14.63
N THR A 353 3.01 -6.40 -15.89
CA THR A 353 4.32 -6.08 -16.47
C THR A 353 4.15 -5.35 -17.79
N SER A 354 5.13 -4.50 -18.16
CA SER A 354 5.12 -3.73 -19.41
C SER A 354 5.71 -4.45 -20.62
N GLN A 355 6.57 -5.44 -20.41
CA GLN A 355 7.28 -6.18 -21.47
C GLN A 355 7.30 -7.69 -21.16
N ASP A 356 7.39 -8.51 -22.21
CA ASP A 356 7.61 -9.97 -22.15
C ASP A 356 6.66 -10.74 -21.21
N ARG A 357 5.42 -10.28 -21.08
CA ARG A 357 4.40 -10.85 -20.19
C ARG A 357 4.28 -12.37 -20.33
N ALA A 358 4.12 -12.86 -21.55
CA ALA A 358 4.01 -14.29 -21.83
C ALA A 358 5.24 -15.08 -21.37
N THR A 359 6.43 -14.51 -21.59
CA THR A 359 7.70 -15.11 -21.15
C THR A 359 7.72 -15.18 -19.62
N TYR A 360 7.45 -14.08 -18.92
CA TYR A 360 7.50 -14.04 -17.45
C TYR A 360 6.43 -14.90 -16.78
N GLU A 361 5.22 -14.95 -17.31
CA GLU A 361 4.21 -15.90 -16.85
C GLU A 361 4.67 -17.35 -16.97
N SER A 362 5.31 -17.69 -18.10
CA SER A 362 5.81 -19.05 -18.32
C SER A 362 6.92 -19.42 -17.35
N VAL A 363 7.84 -18.50 -17.02
CA VAL A 363 9.03 -18.82 -16.21
C VAL A 363 8.80 -18.64 -14.70
N TYR A 364 7.89 -17.76 -14.28
CA TYR A 364 7.61 -17.51 -12.86
C TYR A 364 6.29 -18.12 -12.37
N GLY A 365 5.41 -18.54 -13.28
CA GLY A 365 4.20 -19.31 -12.96
C GLY A 365 3.00 -18.50 -12.46
N TRP A 366 3.05 -17.17 -12.54
CA TRP A 366 1.93 -16.30 -12.18
C TRP A 366 0.91 -16.12 -13.32
N HIS A 367 -0.17 -15.41 -13.00
CA HIS A 367 -1.13 -14.88 -13.96
C HIS A 367 -0.84 -13.41 -14.27
N SER A 368 -1.10 -12.96 -15.49
CA SER A 368 -1.03 -11.54 -15.81
C SER A 368 -2.32 -10.79 -15.55
N GLN A 369 -2.19 -9.47 -15.50
CA GLN A 369 -3.29 -8.51 -15.48
C GLN A 369 -3.39 -7.77 -16.81
N GLY A 370 -4.61 -7.59 -17.31
CA GLY A 370 -4.91 -6.63 -18.37
C GLY A 370 -5.73 -5.47 -17.82
N GLY A 371 -5.97 -4.44 -18.62
CA GLY A 371 -6.86 -3.38 -18.21
C GLY A 371 -6.79 -2.15 -19.07
N GLN A 372 -7.64 -1.19 -18.71
CA GLN A 372 -7.75 0.11 -19.32
C GLN A 372 -8.23 1.12 -18.27
N TYR A 373 -8.01 2.41 -18.52
CA TYR A 373 -8.40 3.46 -17.59
C TYR A 373 -9.93 3.66 -17.52
N ALA A 374 -10.61 3.63 -18.66
CA ALA A 374 -12.07 3.72 -18.75
C ALA A 374 -12.60 2.92 -19.94
N PRO A 375 -13.79 2.29 -19.84
CA PRO A 375 -14.41 1.62 -20.96
C PRO A 375 -15.08 2.61 -21.91
N PRO A 376 -15.40 2.18 -23.15
CA PRO A 376 -16.29 2.93 -24.00
C PRO A 376 -17.61 3.22 -23.29
N GLY A 377 -18.10 4.46 -23.38
CA GLY A 377 -19.32 4.92 -22.71
C GLY A 377 -20.63 4.42 -23.34
N PHE A 378 -20.72 3.14 -23.71
CA PHE A 378 -21.94 2.54 -24.27
C PHE A 378 -22.96 2.26 -23.17
N VAL A 379 -23.81 3.24 -22.89
CA VAL A 379 -24.84 3.15 -21.84
C VAL A 379 -25.98 2.21 -22.27
N PRO A 380 -26.40 1.23 -21.43
CA PRO A 380 -27.36 0.20 -21.81
C PRO A 380 -28.82 0.66 -21.77
N TYR A 381 -29.17 1.70 -22.53
CA TYR A 381 -30.58 2.03 -22.78
C TYR A 381 -31.31 0.94 -23.58
N ASP A 382 -30.56 0.28 -24.48
CA ASP A 382 -30.91 -0.98 -25.12
C ASP A 382 -29.77 -1.97 -24.83
N GLU A 383 -30.04 -2.95 -23.98
CA GLU A 383 -29.01 -3.91 -23.54
C GLU A 383 -28.45 -4.76 -24.68
N ALA A 384 -29.27 -5.12 -25.68
CA ALA A 384 -28.85 -5.96 -26.78
C ALA A 384 -27.92 -5.18 -27.72
N ALA A 385 -28.26 -3.92 -27.98
CA ALA A 385 -27.42 -3.01 -28.74
C ALA A 385 -26.07 -2.77 -28.03
N SER A 386 -26.09 -2.44 -26.73
CA SER A 386 -24.85 -2.20 -25.97
C SER A 386 -23.98 -3.45 -25.85
N ARG A 387 -24.58 -4.64 -25.71
CA ARG A 387 -23.83 -5.91 -25.74
C ARG A 387 -23.08 -6.09 -27.05
N THR A 388 -23.75 -5.85 -28.18
CA THR A 388 -23.12 -5.92 -29.51
C THR A 388 -21.98 -4.89 -29.65
N GLN A 389 -22.16 -3.68 -29.12
CA GLN A 389 -21.13 -2.63 -29.16
C GLN A 389 -19.90 -3.00 -28.33
N PHE A 390 -20.08 -3.47 -27.09
CA PHE A 390 -18.97 -3.91 -26.24
C PHE A 390 -18.27 -5.14 -26.80
N GLU A 391 -18.99 -6.14 -27.29
CA GLU A 391 -18.39 -7.32 -27.94
C GLU A 391 -17.55 -6.93 -29.16
N THR A 392 -18.06 -6.01 -29.99
CA THR A 392 -17.32 -5.49 -31.15
C THR A 392 -16.05 -4.75 -30.70
N PHE A 393 -16.15 -3.90 -29.69
CA PHE A 393 -15.02 -3.15 -29.15
C PHE A 393 -13.96 -4.07 -28.56
N TYR A 394 -14.31 -4.97 -27.65
CA TYR A 394 -13.32 -5.83 -26.99
C TYR A 394 -12.73 -6.87 -27.94
N LYS A 395 -13.48 -7.32 -28.93
CA LYS A 395 -12.91 -8.11 -30.03
C LYS A 395 -11.81 -7.34 -30.75
N GLN A 396 -12.03 -6.06 -31.07
CA GLN A 396 -10.98 -5.23 -31.68
C GLN A 396 -9.82 -4.95 -30.72
N TYR A 397 -10.12 -4.66 -29.45
CA TYR A 397 -9.13 -4.41 -28.39
C TYR A 397 -8.14 -5.58 -28.26
N PHE A 398 -8.61 -6.82 -28.21
CA PHE A 398 -7.76 -8.01 -28.07
C PHE A 398 -7.15 -8.52 -29.37
N THR A 399 -7.68 -8.15 -30.54
CA THR A 399 -7.12 -8.62 -31.84
C THR A 399 -6.14 -7.64 -32.47
N ALA A 400 -6.34 -6.34 -32.28
CA ALA A 400 -5.56 -5.30 -32.94
C ALA A 400 -5.26 -4.07 -32.07
N GLY A 401 -5.87 -3.95 -30.88
CA GLY A 401 -5.70 -2.83 -29.96
C GLY A 401 -4.64 -3.06 -28.87
N GLU A 402 -4.78 -2.32 -27.77
CA GLU A 402 -3.84 -2.37 -26.63
C GLU A 402 -3.80 -3.73 -25.95
N GLY A 403 -4.87 -4.52 -26.02
CA GLY A 403 -4.95 -5.87 -25.48
C GLY A 403 -4.37 -6.96 -26.37
N LYS A 404 -3.78 -6.63 -27.52
CA LYS A 404 -3.28 -7.64 -28.48
C LYS A 404 -2.25 -8.59 -27.89
N GLU A 405 -1.42 -8.10 -26.96
CA GLU A 405 -0.37 -8.90 -26.31
C GLU A 405 -0.85 -9.60 -25.02
N SER A 406 -2.16 -9.58 -24.75
CA SER A 406 -2.74 -10.34 -23.64
C SER A 406 -2.61 -11.84 -23.87
N THR A 407 -2.39 -12.59 -22.79
CA THR A 407 -2.07 -14.01 -22.86
C THR A 407 -3.24 -14.87 -22.34
N PRO A 408 -3.28 -16.18 -22.65
CA PRO A 408 -4.27 -17.09 -22.07
C PRO A 408 -4.19 -17.21 -20.53
N ARG A 409 -3.13 -16.69 -19.89
CA ARG A 409 -2.97 -16.67 -18.43
C ARG A 409 -3.40 -15.36 -17.78
N MET A 410 -3.88 -14.38 -18.56
CA MET A 410 -4.49 -13.16 -18.05
C MET A 410 -5.75 -13.51 -17.25
N SER A 411 -5.69 -13.39 -15.93
CA SER A 411 -6.80 -13.79 -15.04
C SER A 411 -7.59 -12.61 -14.47
N ILE A 412 -7.02 -11.40 -14.55
CA ILE A 412 -7.62 -10.17 -14.02
C ILE A 412 -7.64 -9.11 -15.13
N PHE A 413 -8.75 -8.36 -15.23
CA PHE A 413 -8.89 -7.23 -16.16
C PHE A 413 -9.48 -5.98 -15.49
N GLN A 414 -8.76 -4.86 -15.44
CA GLN A 414 -9.32 -3.58 -14.98
C GLN A 414 -10.21 -2.95 -16.05
N LEU A 415 -11.52 -2.81 -15.77
CA LEU A 415 -12.46 -2.16 -16.68
C LEU A 415 -12.39 -0.64 -16.60
N ALA A 416 -12.27 -0.11 -15.38
CA ALA A 416 -12.31 1.31 -15.07
C ALA A 416 -11.53 1.63 -13.79
N ASP A 417 -10.95 2.82 -13.74
CA ASP A 417 -10.32 3.43 -12.57
C ASP A 417 -11.19 4.58 -12.02
N GLU A 418 -11.53 4.49 -10.74
CA GLU A 418 -12.32 5.46 -9.97
C GLU A 418 -13.57 6.05 -10.65
N PRO A 419 -14.43 5.24 -11.31
CA PRO A 419 -15.61 5.79 -11.98
C PRO A 419 -16.67 6.28 -10.98
N ALA A 420 -17.49 7.22 -11.43
CA ALA A 420 -18.75 7.60 -10.79
C ALA A 420 -19.96 7.01 -11.55
N GLU A 421 -21.17 7.21 -11.03
CA GLU A 421 -22.41 6.91 -11.75
C GLU A 421 -22.41 7.56 -13.15
N VAL A 422 -22.94 6.84 -14.13
CA VAL A 422 -23.24 7.42 -15.44
C VAL A 422 -24.37 8.43 -15.27
N THR A 423 -24.19 9.66 -15.78
CA THR A 423 -25.29 10.63 -15.94
C THR A 423 -25.98 10.38 -17.28
N PRO A 424 -27.23 9.86 -17.31
CA PRO A 424 -27.88 9.50 -18.55
C PRO A 424 -28.39 10.75 -19.27
N ASP A 425 -28.35 10.76 -20.61
CA ASP A 425 -29.12 11.70 -21.41
C ASP A 425 -30.61 11.32 -21.26
N PRO A 426 -31.44 12.19 -20.63
CA PRO A 426 -32.83 11.86 -20.38
C PRO A 426 -33.60 11.47 -21.63
N GLN A 427 -33.36 12.13 -22.78
CA GLN A 427 -34.11 11.88 -24.01
C GLN A 427 -33.72 10.55 -24.65
N ALA A 428 -32.41 10.27 -24.72
CA ALA A 428 -31.91 8.99 -25.23
C ALA A 428 -32.33 7.80 -24.35
N ALA A 429 -32.48 8.03 -23.04
CA ALA A 429 -32.84 7.00 -22.07
C ALA A 429 -34.34 6.65 -22.04
N LEU A 430 -35.24 7.52 -22.52
CA LEU A 430 -36.70 7.36 -22.37
C LEU A 430 -37.24 6.00 -22.81
N PRO A 431 -36.88 5.45 -24.00
CA PRO A 431 -37.43 4.17 -24.45
C PRO A 431 -37.07 3.03 -23.48
N GLY A 432 -35.79 2.94 -23.11
CA GLY A 432 -35.30 1.94 -22.17
C GLY A 432 -35.88 2.13 -20.77
N PHE A 433 -35.99 3.38 -20.30
CA PHE A 433 -36.59 3.71 -19.01
C PHE A 433 -38.04 3.26 -18.92
N ARG A 434 -38.88 3.59 -19.91
CA ARG A 434 -40.30 3.22 -19.94
C ARG A 434 -40.50 1.70 -20.00
N MET A 435 -39.68 1.01 -20.82
CA MET A 435 -39.68 -0.45 -20.89
C MET A 435 -39.29 -1.07 -19.53
N TRP A 436 -38.23 -0.55 -18.91
CA TRP A 436 -37.79 -1.01 -17.60
C TRP A 436 -38.84 -0.79 -16.51
N LEU A 437 -39.53 0.35 -16.49
CA LEU A 437 -40.63 0.59 -15.55
C LEU A 437 -41.79 -0.39 -15.76
N ALA A 438 -42.15 -0.67 -17.01
CA ALA A 438 -43.19 -1.64 -17.34
C ALA A 438 -42.80 -3.06 -16.90
N ASP A 439 -41.54 -3.46 -17.07
CA ASP A 439 -41.00 -4.75 -16.62
C ASP A 439 -41.01 -4.88 -15.09
N LYS A 440 -40.90 -3.77 -14.36
CA LYS A 440 -41.12 -3.72 -12.91
C LYS A 440 -42.60 -3.80 -12.51
N GLY A 441 -43.52 -3.89 -13.47
CA GLY A 441 -44.96 -3.98 -13.25
C GLY A 441 -45.61 -2.65 -12.85
N LEU A 442 -44.91 -1.52 -13.07
CA LEU A 442 -45.43 -0.19 -12.78
C LEU A 442 -46.42 0.25 -13.88
N LYS A 443 -47.17 1.32 -13.60
CA LYS A 443 -48.16 1.87 -14.51
C LYS A 443 -47.99 3.39 -14.63
N PRO A 444 -48.37 4.01 -15.78
CA PRO A 444 -48.24 5.45 -15.98
C PRO A 444 -48.98 6.32 -14.95
N ASP A 445 -50.10 5.84 -14.42
CA ASP A 445 -50.95 6.54 -13.45
C ASP A 445 -50.21 6.82 -12.12
N LEU A 446 -49.24 5.98 -11.75
CA LEU A 446 -48.33 6.23 -10.62
C LEU A 446 -47.62 7.59 -10.75
N PHE A 447 -47.36 8.04 -11.97
CA PHE A 447 -46.67 9.29 -12.27
C PHE A 447 -47.65 10.42 -12.66
N GLY A 448 -48.95 10.22 -12.49
CA GLY A 448 -49.98 11.14 -12.93
C GLY A 448 -50.08 11.27 -14.46
N LYS A 449 -49.78 10.18 -15.20
CA LYS A 449 -49.79 10.14 -16.66
C LYS A 449 -50.78 9.09 -17.17
N ASP A 450 -51.40 9.34 -18.32
CA ASP A 450 -52.38 8.42 -18.92
C ASP A 450 -51.73 7.37 -19.85
N SER A 451 -50.46 7.55 -20.22
CA SER A 451 -49.72 6.65 -21.12
C SER A 451 -48.22 6.69 -20.85
N TRP A 452 -47.50 5.64 -21.26
CA TRP A 452 -46.04 5.59 -21.17
C TRP A 452 -45.35 6.68 -21.98
N ASP A 453 -45.94 7.11 -23.09
CA ASP A 453 -45.38 8.16 -23.95
C ASP A 453 -45.30 9.53 -23.24
N ALA A 454 -46.11 9.74 -22.21
CA ALA A 454 -46.11 10.95 -21.38
C ALA A 454 -45.23 10.84 -20.12
N VAL A 455 -44.62 9.66 -19.86
CA VAL A 455 -43.69 9.45 -18.74
C VAL A 455 -42.29 9.90 -19.16
N GLU A 456 -41.71 10.79 -18.36
CA GLU A 456 -40.37 11.38 -18.59
C GLU A 456 -39.41 11.01 -17.45
N MET A 457 -38.11 11.23 -17.60
CA MET A 457 -37.17 11.14 -16.47
C MET A 457 -37.11 12.46 -15.70
N LEU A 458 -36.91 12.38 -14.38
CA LEU A 458 -36.68 13.53 -13.51
C LEU A 458 -35.47 13.28 -12.62
N LEU A 459 -34.36 13.99 -12.86
CA LEU A 459 -33.13 13.90 -12.06
C LEU A 459 -32.89 15.13 -11.17
N SER A 460 -33.71 16.18 -11.32
CA SER A 460 -33.71 17.35 -10.45
C SER A 460 -34.63 17.18 -9.24
N ALA A 461 -34.45 18.01 -8.22
CA ALA A 461 -35.25 17.97 -7.00
C ALA A 461 -36.77 18.07 -7.28
N PRO A 462 -37.57 17.08 -6.85
CA PRO A 462 -39.02 17.03 -7.12
C PRO A 462 -39.82 18.00 -6.24
N GLN A 463 -40.94 18.52 -6.75
CA GLN A 463 -41.82 19.48 -6.06
C GLN A 463 -43.21 18.92 -5.73
N THR A 464 -43.74 18.01 -6.53
CA THR A 464 -45.07 17.37 -6.31
C THR A 464 -44.94 15.89 -5.90
N PRO A 465 -45.98 15.27 -5.31
CA PRO A 465 -45.97 13.83 -5.01
C PRO A 465 -45.71 12.95 -6.23
N GLU A 466 -46.27 13.29 -7.40
CA GLU A 466 -46.06 12.55 -8.66
C GLU A 466 -44.62 12.72 -9.14
N GLN A 467 -44.06 13.93 -9.02
CA GLN A 467 -42.65 14.18 -9.30
C GLN A 467 -41.72 13.41 -8.34
N LYS A 468 -42.08 13.24 -7.06
CA LYS A 468 -41.28 12.41 -6.14
C LYS A 468 -41.19 10.96 -6.59
N ARG A 469 -42.32 10.39 -7.05
CA ARG A 469 -42.36 9.03 -7.63
C ARG A 469 -41.51 8.94 -8.88
N LEU A 470 -41.63 9.93 -9.78
CA LEU A 470 -40.85 9.99 -11.02
C LEU A 470 -39.35 10.12 -10.74
N PHE A 471 -38.97 10.98 -9.79
CA PHE A 471 -37.59 11.19 -9.36
C PHE A 471 -36.98 9.90 -8.80
N TYR A 472 -37.67 9.26 -7.87
CA TYR A 472 -37.23 7.99 -7.27
C TYR A 472 -36.93 6.95 -8.35
N TRP A 473 -37.88 6.71 -9.25
CA TRP A 473 -37.73 5.70 -10.29
C TRP A 473 -36.69 6.08 -11.36
N SER A 474 -36.54 7.38 -11.67
CA SER A 474 -35.48 7.87 -12.56
C SER A 474 -34.09 7.62 -11.96
N ARG A 475 -33.91 7.87 -10.66
CA ARG A 475 -32.66 7.59 -9.93
C ARG A 475 -32.40 6.09 -9.81
N LYS A 476 -33.41 5.28 -9.47
CA LYS A 476 -33.28 3.80 -9.47
C LYS A 476 -32.88 3.24 -10.84
N TYR A 477 -33.38 3.82 -11.93
CA TYR A 477 -32.97 3.40 -13.28
C TYR A 477 -31.52 3.80 -13.57
N GLN A 478 -31.07 4.95 -13.10
CA GLN A 478 -29.67 5.36 -13.20
C GLN A 478 -28.72 4.43 -12.43
N ASP A 479 -29.11 4.06 -11.20
CA ASP A 479 -28.41 3.08 -10.35
C ASP A 479 -28.38 1.68 -11.01
N TYR A 480 -29.35 1.37 -11.87
CA TYR A 480 -29.39 0.13 -12.66
C TYR A 480 -28.45 0.16 -13.86
N LEU A 481 -28.41 1.28 -14.60
CA LEU A 481 -27.64 1.41 -15.84
C LEU A 481 -26.13 1.23 -15.63
N THR A 482 -25.57 1.83 -14.57
CA THR A 482 -24.12 1.85 -14.37
C THR A 482 -23.54 0.47 -14.05
N PRO A 483 -24.02 -0.28 -13.04
CA PRO A 483 -23.58 -1.65 -12.80
C PRO A 483 -23.83 -2.57 -14.00
N LYS A 484 -24.95 -2.36 -14.72
CA LYS A 484 -25.28 -3.14 -15.91
C LYS A 484 -24.31 -2.90 -17.06
N MET A 485 -23.88 -1.66 -17.27
CA MET A 485 -22.84 -1.31 -18.26
C MET A 485 -21.55 -2.08 -17.96
N PHE A 486 -21.08 -2.07 -16.72
CA PHE A 486 -19.87 -2.81 -16.32
C PHE A 486 -20.04 -4.32 -16.43
N ALA A 487 -21.22 -4.86 -16.10
CA ALA A 487 -21.50 -6.28 -16.28
C ALA A 487 -21.42 -6.71 -17.76
N ILE A 488 -22.02 -5.92 -18.66
CA ILE A 488 -21.97 -6.19 -20.11
C ILE A 488 -20.52 -6.05 -20.64
N ALA A 489 -19.77 -5.05 -20.17
CA ALA A 489 -18.36 -4.89 -20.51
C ALA A 489 -17.52 -6.08 -20.03
N ALA A 490 -17.73 -6.56 -18.80
CA ALA A 490 -17.06 -7.74 -18.26
C ALA A 490 -17.37 -9.02 -19.07
N ASP A 491 -18.65 -9.22 -19.44
CA ASP A 491 -19.06 -10.32 -20.31
C ASP A 491 -18.34 -10.27 -21.66
N ALA A 492 -18.25 -9.08 -22.27
CA ALA A 492 -17.58 -8.88 -23.55
C ALA A 492 -16.06 -9.11 -23.47
N VAL A 493 -15.42 -8.73 -22.35
CA VAL A 493 -14.02 -9.06 -22.06
C VAL A 493 -13.83 -10.57 -21.99
N ARG A 494 -14.69 -11.30 -21.29
CA ARG A 494 -14.63 -12.78 -21.24
C ARG A 494 -14.86 -13.43 -22.59
N ALA A 495 -15.78 -12.90 -23.38
CA ALA A 495 -16.11 -13.44 -24.70
C ALA A 495 -15.00 -13.22 -25.74
N SER A 496 -14.25 -12.12 -25.61
CA SER A 496 -13.27 -11.69 -26.61
C SER A 496 -11.81 -11.89 -26.19
N GLY A 497 -11.55 -11.95 -24.89
CA GLY A 497 -10.23 -12.08 -24.32
C GLY A 497 -9.64 -13.48 -24.50
N PRO A 498 -8.31 -13.62 -24.37
CA PRO A 498 -7.62 -14.90 -24.53
C PRO A 498 -7.92 -15.92 -23.42
N ASN A 499 -8.49 -15.47 -22.29
CA ASN A 499 -8.90 -16.33 -21.19
C ASN A 499 -10.41 -16.16 -20.92
N PRO A 500 -11.24 -17.19 -21.14
CA PRO A 500 -12.68 -17.11 -20.89
C PRO A 500 -13.06 -17.04 -19.40
N GLU A 501 -12.12 -17.34 -18.49
CA GLU A 501 -12.32 -17.30 -17.04
C GLU A 501 -11.86 -15.99 -16.39
N VAL A 502 -11.38 -15.03 -17.18
CA VAL A 502 -10.88 -13.74 -16.68
C VAL A 502 -11.92 -13.04 -15.80
N GLN A 503 -11.49 -12.54 -14.64
CA GLN A 503 -12.32 -11.71 -13.78
C GLN A 503 -12.05 -10.24 -14.09
N SER A 504 -13.10 -9.51 -14.44
CA SER A 504 -12.99 -8.06 -14.60
C SER A 504 -13.21 -7.37 -13.25
N TYR A 505 -12.58 -6.22 -13.00
CA TYR A 505 -12.92 -5.39 -11.85
C TYR A 505 -13.10 -3.92 -12.22
N VAL A 506 -13.79 -3.20 -11.35
CA VAL A 506 -13.88 -1.74 -11.35
C VAL A 506 -13.23 -1.25 -10.06
N ALA A 507 -12.20 -0.42 -10.15
CA ALA A 507 -11.53 0.15 -8.99
C ALA A 507 -12.29 1.39 -8.51
N LEU A 508 -13.32 1.23 -7.67
CA LEU A 508 -14.03 2.39 -7.13
C LEU A 508 -13.14 3.17 -6.18
N SER A 509 -13.22 4.50 -6.23
CA SER A 509 -12.64 5.30 -5.17
C SER A 509 -13.44 5.09 -3.89
N GLY A 510 -12.82 5.39 -2.73
CA GLY A 510 -13.56 5.36 -1.46
C GLY A 510 -14.79 6.29 -1.45
N HIS A 511 -14.79 7.34 -2.29
CA HIS A 511 -15.85 8.34 -2.36
C HIS A 511 -17.20 7.72 -2.73
N SER A 512 -17.25 6.64 -3.50
CA SER A 512 -18.53 6.05 -3.90
C SER A 512 -19.35 5.53 -2.72
N LEU A 513 -18.67 5.04 -1.68
CA LEU A 513 -19.29 4.60 -0.44
C LEU A 513 -19.52 5.77 0.53
N TYR A 514 -18.54 6.66 0.61
CA TYR A 514 -18.39 7.63 1.70
C TYR A 514 -18.96 9.02 1.40
N PHE A 515 -19.08 9.34 0.10
CA PHE A 515 -19.69 10.55 -0.44
C PHE A 515 -20.70 10.14 -1.51
N GLY A 516 -21.72 9.37 -1.13
CA GLY A 516 -22.77 8.93 -2.05
C GLY A 516 -23.48 10.08 -2.78
N ASN A 517 -23.42 11.32 -2.26
CA ASN A 517 -23.88 12.53 -2.96
C ASN A 517 -22.98 12.98 -4.13
N GLN A 518 -21.69 12.66 -4.11
CA GLN A 518 -20.68 13.15 -5.07
C GLN A 518 -20.34 12.10 -6.13
N MET A 519 -20.25 10.83 -5.74
CA MET A 519 -19.92 9.72 -6.65
C MET A 519 -20.87 8.51 -6.42
N PRO A 520 -22.19 8.68 -6.51
CA PRO A 520 -23.15 7.61 -6.24
C PRO A 520 -22.85 6.33 -7.05
N LEU A 521 -23.08 5.16 -6.45
CA LEU A 521 -23.09 3.88 -7.17
C LEU A 521 -23.77 2.79 -6.34
N ASP A 522 -24.69 2.02 -6.94
CA ASP A 522 -25.26 0.83 -6.31
C ASP A 522 -24.24 -0.33 -6.27
N MET A 523 -23.55 -0.44 -5.13
CA MET A 523 -22.57 -1.47 -4.87
C MET A 523 -23.16 -2.89 -4.78
N PHE A 524 -24.42 -3.04 -4.36
CA PHE A 524 -25.05 -4.36 -4.27
C PHE A 524 -25.28 -4.93 -5.67
N GLN A 525 -25.80 -4.10 -6.58
CA GLN A 525 -26.02 -4.49 -7.98
C GLN A 525 -24.71 -4.78 -8.71
N LEU A 526 -23.64 -4.02 -8.44
CA LEU A 526 -22.32 -4.26 -9.05
C LEU A 526 -21.80 -5.67 -8.74
N ALA A 527 -22.13 -6.22 -7.58
CA ALA A 527 -21.70 -7.56 -7.16
C ALA A 527 -22.55 -8.71 -7.73
N GLN A 528 -23.63 -8.43 -8.48
CA GLN A 528 -24.54 -9.46 -8.99
C GLN A 528 -24.07 -10.12 -10.29
N SER A 529 -22.99 -9.64 -10.91
CA SER A 529 -22.41 -10.28 -12.10
C SER A 529 -21.25 -11.20 -11.73
N PRO A 530 -21.31 -12.52 -12.07
CA PRO A 530 -20.17 -13.41 -11.91
C PRO A 530 -18.96 -13.03 -12.76
N GLY A 531 -19.17 -12.18 -13.76
CA GLY A 531 -18.19 -11.48 -14.61
C GLY A 531 -17.18 -10.61 -13.87
N LEU A 532 -17.65 -10.06 -12.76
CA LEU A 532 -17.20 -8.79 -12.24
C LEU A 532 -16.87 -8.93 -10.75
N MET A 533 -15.61 -8.69 -10.42
CA MET A 533 -15.13 -8.49 -9.05
C MET A 533 -15.26 -7.01 -8.69
N PRO A 534 -16.26 -6.60 -7.91
CA PRO A 534 -16.35 -5.22 -7.48
C PRO A 534 -15.15 -4.85 -6.59
N GLY A 535 -14.53 -3.72 -6.87
CA GLY A 535 -13.34 -3.23 -6.17
C GLY A 535 -13.58 -1.87 -5.53
N ILE A 536 -12.92 -1.61 -4.41
CA ILE A 536 -12.84 -0.28 -3.80
C ILE A 536 -11.42 0.00 -3.32
N SER A 537 -11.01 1.27 -3.29
CA SER A 537 -9.67 1.70 -2.88
C SER A 537 -9.53 1.88 -1.36
N ASP A 538 -8.45 1.36 -0.74
CA ASP A 538 -8.16 1.43 0.71
C ASP A 538 -7.59 2.79 1.22
N TRP A 539 -7.77 3.88 0.47
CA TRP A 539 -7.40 5.24 0.92
C TRP A 539 -8.22 5.73 2.14
N MET A 540 -9.29 5.01 2.46
CA MET A 540 -10.26 5.37 3.49
C MET A 540 -9.72 5.20 4.91
N THR A 541 -8.65 4.41 5.10
CA THR A 541 -8.17 4.02 6.45
C THR A 541 -6.78 4.51 6.83
N GLY A 542 -6.11 5.23 5.93
CA GLY A 542 -4.92 6.05 6.22
C GLY A 542 -4.52 6.87 5.00
N GLY A 543 -3.79 7.97 5.20
CA GLY A 543 -3.46 8.95 4.15
C GLY A 543 -4.20 10.28 4.35
N SER A 544 -4.49 10.97 3.25
CA SER A 544 -5.12 12.32 3.20
C SER A 544 -6.52 12.41 3.85
N TRP A 545 -7.18 11.27 4.09
CA TRP A 545 -8.56 11.23 4.60
C TRP A 545 -8.65 10.91 6.11
N ASN A 546 -7.99 9.85 6.60
CA ASN A 546 -7.93 9.47 8.03
C ASN A 546 -9.30 9.49 8.79
N TRP A 547 -10.39 9.12 8.13
CA TRP A 547 -11.73 9.34 8.69
C TRP A 547 -12.05 8.45 9.87
N ASP A 548 -11.51 7.23 9.93
CA ASP A 548 -11.76 6.38 11.07
C ASP A 548 -10.61 5.47 11.53
N SER A 549 -10.85 4.19 11.79
CA SER A 549 -9.82 3.19 12.01
C SER A 549 -9.88 2.18 10.87
N HIS A 550 -8.79 1.45 10.67
CA HIS A 550 -8.74 0.30 9.77
C HIS A 550 -9.80 -0.78 10.04
N GLN A 551 -10.44 -0.79 11.22
CA GLN A 551 -11.54 -1.71 11.48
C GLN A 551 -12.75 -1.43 10.57
N ALA A 552 -12.90 -0.18 10.12
CA ALA A 552 -14.01 0.24 9.28
C ALA A 552 -13.90 -0.25 7.83
N VAL A 553 -12.74 -0.77 7.37
CA VAL A 553 -12.64 -1.30 5.99
C VAL A 553 -13.57 -2.49 5.77
N ALA A 554 -13.84 -3.30 6.79
CA ALA A 554 -14.77 -4.41 6.68
C ALA A 554 -16.14 -3.96 6.14
N PHE A 555 -16.58 -2.76 6.53
CA PHE A 555 -17.83 -2.17 6.03
C PHE A 555 -17.76 -1.81 4.54
N SER A 556 -16.60 -1.47 3.99
CA SER A 556 -16.50 -0.98 2.62
C SER A 556 -16.66 -2.06 1.54
N VAL A 557 -16.45 -3.33 1.91
CA VAL A 557 -16.70 -4.48 1.03
C VAL A 557 -17.94 -5.27 1.42
N ALA A 558 -18.56 -4.95 2.56
CA ALA A 558 -19.77 -5.61 3.03
C ALA A 558 -20.97 -5.48 2.06
N PRO A 559 -21.20 -4.34 1.38
CA PRO A 559 -22.22 -4.24 0.32
C PRO A 559 -21.99 -5.23 -0.82
N PHE A 560 -20.74 -5.44 -1.24
CA PHE A 560 -20.43 -6.42 -2.29
C PHE A 560 -20.69 -7.84 -1.84
N ASN A 561 -20.28 -8.19 -0.62
CA ASN A 561 -20.56 -9.50 -0.02
C ASN A 561 -22.08 -9.75 0.10
N GLY A 562 -22.85 -8.72 0.49
CA GLY A 562 -24.31 -8.77 0.57
C GLY A 562 -24.98 -8.90 -0.80
N GLY A 563 -24.54 -8.13 -1.79
CA GLY A 563 -25.08 -8.15 -3.16
C GLY A 563 -24.81 -9.46 -3.90
N ALA A 564 -23.63 -10.06 -3.69
CA ALA A 564 -23.26 -11.35 -4.28
C ALA A 564 -23.91 -12.56 -3.59
N ARG A 565 -24.51 -12.37 -2.40
CA ARG A 565 -25.10 -13.46 -1.62
C ARG A 565 -26.37 -14.00 -2.27
N ARG A 566 -26.51 -15.33 -2.24
CA ARG A 566 -27.69 -16.03 -2.73
C ARG A 566 -28.63 -16.38 -1.57
N TYR A 567 -29.92 -16.30 -1.80
CA TYR A 567 -30.99 -16.62 -0.84
C TYR A 567 -31.99 -17.61 -1.43
N GLY A 568 -32.98 -18.03 -0.63
CA GLY A 568 -33.97 -19.02 -1.04
C GLY A 568 -33.36 -20.40 -1.25
N ALA A 569 -33.74 -21.08 -2.34
CA ALA A 569 -33.26 -22.43 -2.66
C ALA A 569 -31.74 -22.51 -2.93
N ASP A 570 -31.11 -21.36 -3.20
CA ASP A 570 -29.68 -21.25 -3.49
C ASP A 570 -28.85 -20.79 -2.27
N PHE A 571 -29.47 -20.61 -1.11
CA PHE A 571 -28.77 -20.21 0.10
C PHE A 571 -27.64 -21.20 0.45
N GLY A 572 -26.46 -20.67 0.78
CA GLY A 572 -25.26 -21.46 1.10
C GLY A 572 -24.46 -21.93 -0.12
N LYS A 573 -24.92 -21.73 -1.35
CA LYS A 573 -24.09 -21.88 -2.55
C LYS A 573 -23.06 -20.76 -2.64
N THR A 574 -22.01 -20.96 -3.45
CA THR A 574 -20.97 -19.96 -3.71
C THR A 574 -21.60 -18.63 -4.15
N PRO A 575 -21.14 -17.49 -3.58
CA PRO A 575 -21.54 -16.15 -4.02
C PRO A 575 -21.40 -15.95 -5.53
N LEU A 576 -22.19 -15.03 -6.10
CA LEU A 576 -22.15 -14.71 -7.53
C LEU A 576 -20.78 -14.14 -7.93
N SER A 577 -20.23 -13.26 -7.11
CA SER A 577 -18.91 -12.65 -7.28
C SER A 577 -18.19 -12.57 -5.93
N PHE A 578 -16.93 -12.14 -5.96
CA PHE A 578 -16.14 -11.86 -4.77
C PHE A 578 -15.56 -10.46 -4.84
N PRO A 579 -15.52 -9.71 -3.72
CA PRO A 579 -14.92 -8.40 -3.72
C PRO A 579 -13.41 -8.47 -3.93
N MET A 580 -12.85 -7.34 -4.34
CA MET A 580 -11.43 -7.06 -4.31
C MET A 580 -11.15 -5.75 -3.57
N MET A 581 -9.93 -5.58 -3.09
CA MET A 581 -9.48 -4.29 -2.55
C MET A 581 -8.36 -3.75 -3.43
N HIS A 582 -8.60 -2.56 -3.99
CA HIS A 582 -7.62 -1.80 -4.75
C HIS A 582 -6.85 -0.85 -3.83
N CYS A 583 -5.72 -0.35 -4.28
CA CYS A 583 -4.90 0.59 -3.54
C CYS A 583 -4.56 0.21 -2.08
N VAL A 584 -4.27 -1.07 -1.84
CA VAL A 584 -3.91 -1.55 -0.50
C VAL A 584 -2.49 -1.12 -0.16
N ALA A 585 -2.34 -0.33 0.89
CA ALA A 585 -1.00 -0.05 1.42
C ALA A 585 -0.37 -1.36 1.94
N PRO A 586 0.92 -1.62 1.68
CA PRO A 586 1.61 -2.88 1.96
C PRO A 586 1.84 -3.11 3.47
N SER A 587 0.78 -3.33 4.25
CA SER A 587 0.87 -3.68 5.66
C SER A 587 0.13 -4.98 5.96
N LEU A 588 0.66 -5.77 6.89
CA LEU A 588 0.07 -7.05 7.31
C LEU A 588 -1.36 -6.88 7.75
N PHE A 589 -1.55 -5.86 8.54
CA PHE A 589 -2.79 -5.56 9.19
C PHE A 589 -3.89 -5.18 8.17
N ARG A 590 -3.58 -4.37 7.15
CA ARG A 590 -4.53 -4.08 6.06
C ARG A 590 -4.82 -5.33 5.23
N ALA A 591 -3.79 -6.06 4.84
CA ALA A 591 -3.94 -7.26 4.02
C ALA A 591 -4.79 -8.35 4.73
N TYR A 592 -4.55 -8.60 6.02
CA TYR A 592 -5.38 -9.49 6.83
C TYR A 592 -6.82 -9.00 6.97
N THR A 593 -7.03 -7.69 7.11
CA THR A 593 -8.39 -7.13 7.15
C THR A 593 -9.14 -7.43 5.85
N GLN A 594 -8.52 -7.26 4.68
CA GLN A 594 -9.18 -7.53 3.40
C GLN A 594 -9.44 -9.01 3.18
N LEU A 595 -8.45 -9.83 3.47
CA LEU A 595 -8.55 -11.27 3.32
C LEU A 595 -9.63 -11.86 4.25
N ALA A 596 -9.72 -11.38 5.51
CA ALA A 596 -10.75 -11.78 6.46
C ALA A 596 -12.17 -11.39 6.00
N ASN A 597 -12.31 -10.29 5.25
CA ASN A 597 -13.59 -9.82 4.72
C ASN A 597 -13.87 -10.34 3.29
N GLN A 598 -13.32 -11.52 2.97
CA GLN A 598 -13.59 -12.29 1.74
C GLN A 598 -13.09 -11.63 0.44
N CYS A 599 -12.15 -10.68 0.52
CA CYS A 599 -11.51 -10.19 -0.70
C CYS A 599 -10.70 -11.32 -1.36
N LYS A 600 -10.97 -11.58 -2.63
CA LYS A 600 -10.26 -12.59 -3.43
C LYS A 600 -9.17 -12.02 -4.31
N PHE A 601 -9.09 -10.70 -4.42
CA PHE A 601 -7.95 -10.02 -5.01
C PHE A 601 -7.51 -8.84 -4.12
N ILE A 602 -6.25 -8.85 -3.72
CA ILE A 602 -5.60 -7.75 -2.99
C ILE A 602 -4.57 -7.11 -3.93
N SER A 603 -4.80 -5.84 -4.26
CA SER A 603 -3.99 -5.09 -5.20
C SER A 603 -3.20 -4.00 -4.46
N TYR A 604 -1.88 -4.19 -4.34
CA TYR A 604 -0.99 -3.33 -3.55
C TYR A 604 -0.53 -2.10 -4.32
N TYR A 605 -1.01 -0.90 -3.97
CA TYR A 605 -0.63 0.33 -4.66
C TYR A 605 0.49 1.10 -3.94
N ASN A 606 1.56 1.48 -4.61
CA ASN A 606 2.03 0.87 -5.85
C ASN A 606 3.44 0.32 -5.72
N TYR A 607 3.69 -0.87 -6.26
CA TYR A 607 5.06 -1.33 -6.41
C TYR A 607 5.62 -0.77 -7.71
N GLY A 608 6.85 -0.30 -7.67
CA GLY A 608 7.53 0.09 -8.88
C GLY A 608 8.64 1.06 -8.59
N PRO A 609 9.41 1.38 -9.64
CA PRO A 609 10.35 2.46 -9.54
C PRO A 609 9.63 3.77 -9.26
N ASP A 610 9.81 4.33 -8.06
CA ASP A 610 9.28 5.65 -7.68
C ASP A 610 9.75 6.77 -8.60
N TYR A 611 10.82 6.48 -9.30
CA TYR A 611 11.54 7.33 -10.22
C TYR A 611 10.97 7.26 -11.66
N GLU A 612 9.96 6.43 -11.95
CA GLU A 612 9.33 6.30 -13.28
C GLU A 612 7.90 6.85 -13.39
N ALA A 613 7.19 7.13 -12.28
CA ALA A 613 5.78 7.53 -12.31
C ALA A 613 5.38 8.47 -11.14
N THR A 614 4.09 8.80 -11.04
CA THR A 614 3.58 9.98 -10.33
C THR A 614 3.58 9.87 -8.80
N GLU A 615 3.08 8.78 -8.19
CA GLU A 615 3.00 8.67 -6.73
C GLU A 615 2.78 7.24 -6.17
N GLY A 616 2.91 7.10 -4.84
CA GLY A 616 2.46 5.91 -4.11
C GLY A 616 3.43 4.74 -4.07
N PHE A 617 4.67 4.92 -4.55
CA PHE A 617 5.64 3.84 -4.66
C PHE A 617 6.22 3.39 -3.32
N TRP A 618 6.08 2.11 -3.02
CA TRP A 618 6.56 1.53 -1.75
C TRP A 618 7.78 0.62 -1.91
N SER A 619 8.32 0.45 -3.11
CA SER A 619 9.55 -0.32 -3.39
C SER A 619 10.75 0.15 -2.54
N GLN A 620 10.82 1.46 -2.24
CA GLN A 620 11.83 2.06 -1.37
C GLN A 620 11.60 1.86 0.13
N SER A 621 10.46 1.33 0.54
CA SER A 621 10.11 1.16 1.95
C SER A 621 10.49 -0.23 2.48
N GLU A 622 10.41 -0.44 3.79
CA GLU A 622 10.58 -1.76 4.40
C GLU A 622 9.30 -2.62 4.32
N CYS A 623 8.25 -2.12 3.67
CA CYS A 623 6.93 -2.75 3.66
C CYS A 623 6.85 -4.06 2.86
N GLY A 624 7.86 -4.40 2.05
CA GLY A 624 7.93 -5.68 1.34
C GLY A 624 7.81 -6.91 2.26
N ASP A 625 8.23 -6.81 3.53
CA ASP A 625 8.04 -7.86 4.55
C ASP A 625 6.56 -8.21 4.73
N ALA A 626 5.68 -7.22 4.77
CA ALA A 626 4.26 -7.45 4.96
C ALA A 626 3.63 -8.18 3.77
N VAL A 627 4.01 -7.76 2.54
CA VAL A 627 3.48 -8.33 1.31
C VAL A 627 3.91 -9.80 1.17
N GLN A 628 5.21 -10.07 1.28
CA GLN A 628 5.73 -11.44 1.18
C GLN A 628 5.12 -12.34 2.26
N HIS A 629 4.97 -11.84 3.49
CA HIS A 629 4.44 -12.61 4.60
C HIS A 629 2.98 -13.02 4.39
N VAL A 630 2.08 -12.11 4.01
CA VAL A 630 0.67 -12.49 3.77
C VAL A 630 0.55 -13.43 2.58
N ASN A 631 1.17 -13.10 1.45
CA ASN A 631 0.98 -13.82 0.20
C ASN A 631 1.53 -15.26 0.28
N ASN A 632 2.74 -15.41 0.82
CA ASN A 632 3.40 -16.71 0.95
C ASN A 632 2.71 -17.60 2.01
N GLN A 633 2.09 -17.00 3.04
CA GLN A 633 1.27 -17.75 3.99
C GLN A 633 -0.05 -18.20 3.38
N ALA A 634 -0.73 -17.31 2.67
CA ALA A 634 -1.98 -17.63 1.98
C ALA A 634 -1.79 -18.80 1.01
N ALA A 635 -0.65 -18.86 0.30
CA ALA A 635 -0.33 -19.95 -0.63
C ALA A 635 -0.25 -21.34 0.04
N ARG A 636 0.09 -21.41 1.34
CA ARG A 636 0.16 -22.68 2.09
C ARG A 636 -1.21 -23.22 2.50
N MET A 637 -2.26 -22.39 2.40
CA MET A 637 -3.61 -22.71 2.83
C MET A 637 -4.66 -22.38 1.75
N ASP A 638 -4.23 -22.14 0.52
CA ASP A 638 -5.07 -21.71 -0.59
C ASP A 638 -6.06 -22.78 -1.06
N ASP A 639 -5.86 -24.06 -0.70
CA ASP A 639 -6.84 -25.14 -0.91
C ASP A 639 -8.15 -24.91 -0.13
N ILE A 640 -8.06 -24.19 1.00
CA ILE A 640 -9.22 -23.79 1.80
C ILE A 640 -9.52 -22.31 1.61
N LEU A 641 -8.50 -21.46 1.74
CA LEU A 641 -8.65 -20.01 1.68
C LEU A 641 -9.11 -19.51 0.30
N GLY A 642 -8.62 -20.13 -0.78
CA GLY A 642 -8.97 -19.77 -2.15
C GLY A 642 -10.46 -19.97 -2.45
N PRO A 643 -10.98 -21.21 -2.42
CA PRO A 643 -12.39 -21.49 -2.69
C PRO A 643 -13.33 -21.19 -1.50
N GLY A 644 -12.79 -20.91 -0.31
CA GLY A 644 -13.58 -20.71 0.90
C GLY A 644 -14.43 -19.42 0.90
N THR A 645 -15.55 -19.47 1.59
CA THR A 645 -16.49 -18.36 1.72
C THR A 645 -16.63 -17.94 3.18
N MET A 646 -16.86 -16.65 3.45
CA MET A 646 -17.21 -16.16 4.78
C MET A 646 -18.54 -16.79 5.20
N ARG A 647 -18.57 -17.34 6.41
CA ARG A 647 -19.77 -18.00 6.94
C ARG A 647 -20.93 -17.01 7.08
N PRO A 648 -22.16 -17.40 6.72
CA PRO A 648 -23.32 -16.56 6.93
C PRO A 648 -23.59 -16.28 8.41
N SER A 649 -23.88 -15.02 8.71
CA SER A 649 -24.32 -14.59 10.04
C SER A 649 -25.83 -14.78 10.19
N ARG A 650 -26.27 -14.97 11.43
CA ARG A 650 -27.71 -14.95 11.79
C ARG A 650 -28.25 -13.55 12.08
N VAL A 651 -27.38 -12.53 12.00
CA VAL A 651 -27.70 -11.12 12.22
C VAL A 651 -27.61 -10.37 10.88
N ALA A 652 -28.69 -9.70 10.50
CA ALA A 652 -28.72 -8.84 9.32
C ALA A 652 -28.82 -7.36 9.69
N MET A 653 -28.27 -6.49 8.85
CA MET A 653 -28.53 -5.06 8.86
C MET A 653 -29.04 -4.61 7.50
N LEU A 654 -30.20 -3.94 7.47
CA LEU A 654 -30.74 -3.38 6.24
C LEU A 654 -29.84 -2.25 5.75
N TYR A 655 -29.52 -2.30 4.46
CA TYR A 655 -28.99 -1.18 3.68
C TYR A 655 -30.03 -0.81 2.61
N ALA A 656 -30.86 0.20 2.90
CA ALA A 656 -31.88 0.65 1.95
C ALA A 656 -31.27 1.61 0.94
N THR A 657 -31.15 1.22 -0.32
CA THR A 657 -30.70 2.13 -1.40
C THR A 657 -31.73 3.24 -1.67
N SER A 658 -33.00 3.03 -1.31
CA SER A 658 -34.02 4.08 -1.31
C SER A 658 -33.67 5.25 -0.38
N GLN A 659 -33.00 4.99 0.74
CA GLN A 659 -32.48 6.05 1.60
C GLN A 659 -31.46 6.91 0.86
N ASP A 660 -30.56 6.30 0.10
CA ASP A 660 -29.45 6.99 -0.54
C ASP A 660 -29.90 7.86 -1.72
N ILE A 661 -31.05 7.55 -2.32
CA ILE A 661 -31.68 8.41 -3.34
C ILE A 661 -32.14 9.75 -2.75
N TRP A 662 -32.65 9.74 -1.52
CA TRP A 662 -33.17 10.95 -0.87
C TRP A 662 -32.11 11.67 -0.03
N TRP A 663 -31.37 10.92 0.81
CA TRP A 663 -30.47 11.44 1.85
C TRP A 663 -29.25 10.53 2.09
N PRO A 664 -28.31 10.42 1.13
CA PRO A 664 -27.21 9.43 1.19
C PRO A 664 -26.16 9.72 2.27
N ALA A 665 -26.01 10.97 2.70
CA ALA A 665 -25.04 11.31 3.74
C ALA A 665 -25.54 11.02 5.17
N TRP A 666 -26.86 10.93 5.38
CA TRP A 666 -27.44 11.07 6.72
C TRP A 666 -27.21 9.85 7.63
N PRO A 667 -27.62 8.61 7.30
CA PRO A 667 -27.45 7.48 8.21
C PRO A 667 -26.11 6.75 8.02
N PHE A 668 -25.27 7.16 7.07
CA PHE A 668 -24.07 6.41 6.68
C PHE A 668 -23.13 6.13 7.85
N ALA A 669 -22.77 7.16 8.63
CA ALA A 669 -21.86 7.00 9.76
C ALA A 669 -22.46 6.11 10.86
N ASP A 670 -23.78 6.17 11.06
CA ASP A 670 -24.51 5.36 12.03
C ASP A 670 -24.54 3.88 11.62
N LYS A 671 -24.82 3.59 10.34
CA LYS A 671 -24.73 2.23 9.75
C LYS A 671 -23.34 1.64 9.96
N ARG A 672 -22.31 2.37 9.56
CA ARG A 672 -20.92 1.91 9.65
C ARG A 672 -20.48 1.66 11.10
N ALA A 673 -20.83 2.56 12.02
CA ALA A 673 -20.52 2.40 13.43
C ALA A 673 -21.30 1.25 14.09
N THR A 674 -22.56 1.04 13.70
CA THR A 674 -23.39 -0.07 14.18
C THR A 674 -22.89 -1.41 13.65
N PHE A 675 -22.52 -1.48 12.38
CA PHE A 675 -21.82 -2.64 11.80
C PHE A 675 -20.59 -2.99 12.61
N LEU A 676 -19.76 -1.99 12.93
CA LEU A 676 -18.53 -2.20 13.68
C LEU A 676 -18.80 -2.62 15.13
N ALA A 677 -19.80 -2.03 15.79
CA ALA A 677 -20.22 -2.40 17.13
C ALA A 677 -20.61 -3.89 17.23
N LEU A 678 -21.40 -4.37 16.27
CA LEU A 678 -21.79 -5.78 16.16
C LEU A 678 -20.59 -6.69 15.85
N SER A 679 -19.69 -6.24 14.98
CA SER A 679 -18.46 -6.96 14.59
C SER A 679 -17.51 -7.14 15.77
N HIS A 680 -17.37 -6.12 16.63
CA HIS A 680 -16.52 -6.18 17.82
C HIS A 680 -17.01 -7.16 18.90
N ASP A 681 -18.26 -7.65 18.82
CA ASP A 681 -18.78 -8.74 19.67
C ASP A 681 -19.01 -10.04 18.89
N TYR A 682 -18.37 -10.16 17.71
CA TYR A 682 -18.33 -11.35 16.87
C TYR A 682 -19.69 -11.82 16.32
N TYR A 683 -20.62 -10.87 16.11
CA TYR A 683 -21.86 -11.14 15.37
C TYR A 683 -21.71 -10.96 13.86
N GLN A 684 -20.69 -10.21 13.39
CA GLN A 684 -20.45 -9.81 11.99
C GLN A 684 -21.74 -9.74 11.14
N PRO A 685 -22.46 -8.62 11.17
CA PRO A 685 -23.75 -8.56 10.51
C PRO A 685 -23.60 -8.66 8.98
N ASP A 686 -24.46 -9.45 8.35
CA ASP A 686 -24.62 -9.42 6.89
C ASP A 686 -25.40 -8.15 6.52
N LEU A 687 -24.92 -7.40 5.53
CA LEU A 687 -25.73 -6.34 4.92
C LEU A 687 -26.72 -6.94 3.94
N VAL A 688 -27.99 -6.56 4.06
CA VAL A 688 -29.08 -7.02 3.19
C VAL A 688 -29.77 -5.84 2.53
N SER A 689 -30.02 -5.93 1.24
CA SER A 689 -30.75 -4.90 0.48
C SER A 689 -32.26 -5.00 0.69
N GLU A 690 -32.95 -3.90 0.41
CA GLU A 690 -34.42 -3.83 0.42
C GLU A 690 -35.07 -4.82 -0.55
N GLU A 691 -34.47 -5.05 -1.73
CA GLU A 691 -34.93 -6.02 -2.72
C GLU A 691 -34.77 -7.46 -2.22
N GLN A 692 -33.63 -7.77 -1.59
CA GLN A 692 -33.40 -9.09 -0.99
C GLN A 692 -34.38 -9.38 0.15
N ILE A 693 -34.67 -8.40 0.99
CA ILE A 693 -35.69 -8.52 2.05
C ILE A 693 -37.07 -8.80 1.43
N ALA A 694 -37.47 -8.02 0.42
CA ALA A 694 -38.74 -8.22 -0.27
C ALA A 694 -38.83 -9.61 -0.94
N ALA A 695 -37.70 -10.16 -1.39
CA ALA A 695 -37.58 -11.50 -1.95
C ALA A 695 -37.46 -12.64 -0.91
N GLY A 696 -37.53 -12.33 0.39
CA GLY A 696 -37.58 -13.34 1.46
C GLY A 696 -36.23 -13.70 2.09
N ALA A 697 -35.17 -12.90 1.91
CA ALA A 697 -33.87 -13.14 2.54
C ALA A 697 -33.94 -13.28 4.08
N LEU A 698 -34.93 -12.64 4.73
CA LEU A 698 -35.15 -12.70 6.18
C LEU A 698 -35.42 -14.11 6.72
N ALA A 699 -35.81 -15.07 5.88
CA ALA A 699 -35.95 -16.47 6.31
C ALA A 699 -34.63 -17.06 6.86
N HIS A 700 -33.47 -16.52 6.45
CA HIS A 700 -32.20 -16.90 7.02
C HIS A 700 -31.89 -16.20 8.34
N TYR A 701 -32.50 -15.09 8.75
CA TYR A 701 -31.98 -14.29 9.87
C TYR A 701 -32.81 -14.44 11.16
N ASP A 702 -32.14 -14.37 12.32
CA ASP A 702 -32.79 -14.31 13.63
C ASP A 702 -33.05 -12.87 14.06
N SER A 703 -32.18 -11.94 13.64
CA SER A 703 -32.36 -10.51 13.90
C SER A 703 -32.12 -9.65 12.66
N LEU A 704 -32.80 -8.51 12.64
CA LEU A 704 -32.65 -7.47 11.63
C LEU A 704 -32.50 -6.11 12.31
N TYR A 705 -31.45 -5.38 11.94
CA TYR A 705 -31.23 -3.99 12.32
C TYR A 705 -31.69 -3.06 11.20
N VAL A 706 -32.58 -2.11 11.53
CA VAL A 706 -33.07 -1.09 10.60
C VAL A 706 -32.74 0.30 11.14
N LEU A 707 -31.94 1.04 10.37
CA LEU A 707 -31.48 2.40 10.71
C LEU A 707 -31.96 3.44 9.69
N ASP A 708 -32.37 3.00 8.50
CA ASP A 708 -32.82 3.85 7.40
C ASP A 708 -34.22 4.39 7.64
N SER A 709 -34.45 5.67 7.37
CA SER A 709 -35.75 6.28 7.55
C SER A 709 -36.66 6.13 6.33
N VAL A 710 -36.09 5.85 5.17
CA VAL A 710 -36.79 5.53 3.91
C VAL A 710 -36.59 4.05 3.60
N VAL A 711 -37.66 3.25 3.74
CA VAL A 711 -37.64 1.81 3.46
C VAL A 711 -38.85 1.47 2.58
N PRO A 712 -38.68 0.80 1.43
CA PRO A 712 -39.78 0.50 0.51
C PRO A 712 -40.93 -0.27 1.18
N THR A 713 -42.16 0.02 0.77
CA THR A 713 -43.36 -0.63 1.30
C THR A 713 -43.29 -2.16 1.20
N ALA A 714 -42.73 -2.70 0.11
CA ALA A 714 -42.54 -4.14 -0.06
C ALA A 714 -41.60 -4.74 1.00
N ALA A 715 -40.47 -4.10 1.25
CA ALA A 715 -39.53 -4.52 2.29
C ALA A 715 -40.14 -4.38 3.69
N GLN A 716 -40.83 -3.27 3.98
CA GLN A 716 -41.53 -3.09 5.24
C GLN A 716 -42.57 -4.19 5.52
N LYS A 717 -43.34 -4.60 4.49
CA LYS A 717 -44.32 -5.68 4.61
C LYS A 717 -43.66 -7.03 4.89
N ALA A 718 -42.54 -7.31 4.24
CA ALA A 718 -41.76 -8.53 4.50
C ALA A 718 -41.19 -8.55 5.93
N ILE A 719 -40.65 -7.41 6.39
CA ILE A 719 -40.16 -7.25 7.78
C ILE A 719 -41.32 -7.46 8.76
N GLU A 720 -42.48 -6.85 8.51
CA GLU A 720 -43.64 -7.00 9.39
C GLU A 720 -44.09 -8.46 9.52
N ALA A 721 -44.17 -9.18 8.41
CA ALA A 721 -44.53 -10.59 8.41
C ALA A 721 -43.51 -11.44 9.17
N TRP A 722 -42.21 -11.20 8.92
CA TRP A 722 -41.11 -11.90 9.57
C TRP A 722 -41.06 -11.65 11.09
N VAL A 723 -41.25 -10.41 11.54
CA VAL A 723 -41.35 -10.07 12.97
C VAL A 723 -42.52 -10.80 13.60
N LYS A 724 -43.72 -10.74 13.01
CA LYS A 724 -44.90 -11.44 13.53
C LYS A 724 -44.67 -12.95 13.66
N ALA A 725 -43.83 -13.52 12.79
CA ALA A 725 -43.47 -14.93 12.78
C ALA A 725 -42.35 -15.33 13.78
N GLY A 726 -41.70 -14.38 14.46
CA GLY A 726 -40.68 -14.70 15.48
C GLY A 726 -39.40 -13.85 15.41
N GLY A 727 -39.21 -13.06 14.35
CA GLY A 727 -38.00 -12.26 14.18
C GLY A 727 -37.76 -11.23 15.28
N LEU A 728 -36.48 -10.95 15.57
CA LEU A 728 -36.04 -9.84 16.42
C LEU A 728 -35.72 -8.61 15.56
N LEU A 729 -36.58 -7.59 15.59
CA LEU A 729 -36.33 -6.31 14.93
C LEU A 729 -35.69 -5.33 15.92
N TRP A 730 -34.52 -4.80 15.58
CA TRP A 730 -33.91 -3.67 16.26
C TRP A 730 -34.02 -2.43 15.38
N ALA A 731 -34.51 -1.33 15.94
CA ALA A 731 -34.69 -0.07 15.23
C ALA A 731 -34.34 1.12 16.14
N CYS A 732 -33.95 2.23 15.52
CA CYS A 732 -33.59 3.45 16.25
C CYS A 732 -34.14 4.72 15.58
N ASP A 733 -34.22 5.83 16.33
CA ASP A 733 -34.53 7.17 15.81
C ASP A 733 -35.71 7.16 14.81
N ASP A 734 -35.51 7.58 13.56
CA ASP A 734 -36.50 7.66 12.49
C ASP A 734 -36.53 6.41 11.58
N ALA A 735 -36.00 5.28 12.03
CA ALA A 735 -35.97 4.03 11.29
C ALA A 735 -37.36 3.61 10.78
N ALA A 736 -37.43 3.29 9.48
CA ALA A 736 -38.59 2.87 8.71
C ALA A 736 -39.82 3.77 8.87
N ALA A 737 -39.61 5.09 9.01
CA ALA A 737 -40.69 6.07 9.12
C ALA A 737 -41.39 6.38 7.78
N ASN A 738 -40.70 6.19 6.65
CA ASN A 738 -41.17 6.56 5.32
C ASN A 738 -41.07 5.41 4.32
N ASN A 739 -41.91 5.46 3.28
CA ASN A 739 -41.83 4.58 2.10
C ASN A 739 -40.77 5.08 1.10
N GLU A 740 -40.59 4.37 -0.01
CA GLU A 740 -39.63 4.68 -1.08
C GLU A 740 -39.79 6.08 -1.71
N TYR A 741 -40.96 6.71 -1.59
CA TYR A 741 -41.24 8.05 -2.11
C TYR A 741 -41.00 9.16 -1.07
N ALA A 742 -40.37 8.83 0.06
CA ALA A 742 -40.21 9.70 1.22
C ALA A 742 -41.55 10.25 1.74
N GLU A 743 -42.60 9.42 1.68
CA GLU A 743 -43.92 9.70 2.26
C GLU A 743 -44.08 8.94 3.59
N PRO A 744 -44.79 9.52 4.59
CA PRO A 744 -45.00 8.87 5.87
C PRO A 744 -45.65 7.48 5.72
N HIS A 745 -44.97 6.46 6.20
CA HIS A 745 -45.41 5.07 6.18
C HIS A 745 -44.65 4.30 7.28
N ASP A 746 -44.90 4.66 8.54
CA ASP A 746 -44.11 4.18 9.69
C ASP A 746 -44.39 2.71 10.01
N LEU A 747 -43.36 1.87 9.85
CA LEU A 747 -43.42 0.44 10.15
C LEU A 747 -43.67 0.15 11.64
N LEU A 748 -43.02 0.86 12.55
CA LEU A 748 -43.14 0.60 14.00
C LEU A 748 -44.47 1.10 14.55
N GLU A 749 -45.02 2.19 13.99
CA GLU A 749 -46.39 2.62 14.28
C GLU A 749 -47.38 1.50 13.95
N ARG A 750 -47.30 0.96 12.73
CA ARG A 750 -48.22 -0.10 12.29
C ARG A 750 -48.00 -1.44 13.00
N LEU A 751 -46.75 -1.79 13.33
CA LEU A 751 -46.41 -3.02 14.06
C LEU A 751 -46.91 -3.01 15.49
N GLY A 752 -46.79 -1.88 16.19
CA GLY A 752 -46.92 -1.85 17.63
C GLY A 752 -47.50 -0.57 18.23
N GLY A 753 -47.91 0.41 17.43
CA GLY A 753 -48.45 1.68 17.90
C GLY A 753 -47.40 2.64 18.47
N LEU A 754 -46.13 2.53 18.04
CA LEU A 754 -45.08 3.47 18.45
C LEU A 754 -45.39 4.87 17.90
N LYS A 755 -45.35 5.88 18.75
CA LYS A 755 -45.47 7.30 18.39
C LYS A 755 -44.19 8.02 18.75
N ARG A 756 -43.59 8.74 17.79
CA ARG A 756 -42.29 9.41 17.91
C ARG A 756 -42.47 10.91 17.67
N ASP A 757 -41.75 11.72 18.44
CA ASP A 757 -41.69 13.17 18.31
C ASP A 757 -40.23 13.63 18.32
N TYR A 758 -39.87 14.45 17.34
CA TYR A 758 -38.52 15.01 17.15
C TYR A 758 -38.48 16.53 17.36
N SER A 759 -39.56 17.12 17.86
CA SER A 759 -39.68 18.57 18.11
C SER A 759 -38.68 19.08 19.15
N VAL A 760 -38.10 18.18 19.95
CA VAL A 760 -37.11 18.48 20.98
C VAL A 760 -35.70 18.13 20.48
N ALA A 761 -34.93 19.13 20.05
CA ALA A 761 -33.50 18.93 19.77
C ALA A 761 -32.71 18.92 21.10
N PRO A 762 -31.79 17.95 21.31
CA PRO A 762 -30.92 17.98 22.48
C PRO A 762 -29.99 19.19 22.41
N LYS A 763 -30.04 20.06 23.42
CA LYS A 763 -29.15 21.23 23.52
C LYS A 763 -27.83 20.91 24.20
N VAL A 764 -27.78 19.84 24.98
CA VAL A 764 -26.62 19.37 25.76
C VAL A 764 -26.55 17.85 25.71
N ALA A 765 -25.37 17.31 26.01
CA ALA A 765 -25.21 15.87 26.16
C ALA A 765 -26.16 15.34 27.24
N THR A 766 -26.80 14.21 26.98
CA THR A 766 -27.87 13.66 27.81
C THR A 766 -27.44 12.30 28.33
N GLN A 767 -27.70 12.01 29.60
CA GLN A 767 -27.40 10.69 30.16
C GLN A 767 -28.55 9.73 29.85
N VAL A 768 -28.22 8.52 29.44
CA VAL A 768 -29.15 7.39 29.43
C VAL A 768 -28.95 6.60 30.71
N VAL A 769 -30.03 6.38 31.45
CA VAL A 769 -30.04 5.72 32.74
C VAL A 769 -30.96 4.49 32.66
N PRO A 770 -30.49 3.29 33.05
CA PRO A 770 -31.37 2.13 33.19
C PRO A 770 -32.50 2.42 34.20
N VAL A 771 -33.70 1.91 33.94
CA VAL A 771 -34.78 1.99 34.94
C VAL A 771 -34.46 1.10 36.15
N GLU A 772 -35.04 1.40 37.30
CA GLU A 772 -34.79 0.65 38.54
C GLU A 772 -34.98 -0.87 38.32
N GLY A 773 -33.95 -1.66 38.67
CA GLY A 773 -33.94 -3.12 38.49
C GLY A 773 -33.35 -3.61 37.15
N GLU A 774 -33.08 -2.73 36.18
CA GLU A 774 -32.35 -3.09 34.95
C GLU A 774 -30.84 -2.98 35.15
N ASN A 775 -30.15 -4.12 35.22
CA ASN A 775 -28.70 -4.18 35.45
C ASN A 775 -27.91 -4.70 34.23
N THR A 776 -28.55 -4.80 33.06
CA THR A 776 -27.97 -5.43 31.86
C THR A 776 -27.09 -4.50 31.03
N PHE A 777 -27.11 -3.20 31.33
CA PHE A 777 -26.29 -2.19 30.65
C PHE A 777 -25.98 -1.03 31.62
N PRO A 778 -24.78 -0.43 31.55
CA PRO A 778 -24.44 0.71 32.38
C PRO A 778 -25.09 2.00 31.87
N PRO A 779 -25.28 3.01 32.75
CA PRO A 779 -25.54 4.38 32.32
C PRO A 779 -24.42 4.87 31.39
N HIS A 780 -24.77 5.67 30.40
CA HIS A 780 -23.80 6.28 29.50
C HIS A 780 -24.32 7.58 28.89
N GLU A 781 -23.40 8.40 28.42
CA GLU A 781 -23.72 9.65 27.75
C GLU A 781 -24.10 9.43 26.27
N VAL A 782 -25.18 10.08 25.85
CA VAL A 782 -25.52 10.34 24.45
C VAL A 782 -25.08 11.78 24.12
N PRO A 783 -24.04 11.96 23.29
CA PRO A 783 -23.56 13.28 22.93
C PRO A 783 -24.53 13.99 21.97
N VAL A 784 -24.40 15.30 21.83
CA VAL A 784 -25.17 16.10 20.86
C VAL A 784 -24.70 15.88 19.42
N ARG A 785 -23.47 15.39 19.25
CA ARG A 785 -22.86 15.12 17.94
C ARG A 785 -22.15 13.78 17.93
N GLY A 786 -22.20 13.12 16.78
CA GLY A 786 -21.38 11.98 16.43
C GLY A 786 -19.93 12.37 16.19
N ARG A 787 -19.11 11.36 15.88
CA ARG A 787 -17.68 11.53 15.66
C ARG A 787 -17.34 12.46 14.49
N SER A 788 -18.10 12.40 13.39
CA SER A 788 -17.88 13.23 12.21
C SER A 788 -18.81 14.44 12.20
N ASN A 789 -19.18 14.92 13.40
CA ASN A 789 -20.04 16.08 13.64
C ASN A 789 -21.51 15.94 13.21
N GLU A 790 -21.99 14.72 12.94
CA GLU A 790 -23.40 14.44 12.67
C GLU A 790 -24.26 14.83 13.87
N ALA A 791 -25.39 15.51 13.66
CA ALA A 791 -26.29 15.86 14.75
C ALA A 791 -26.98 14.60 15.28
N ILE A 792 -26.87 14.34 16.58
CA ILE A 792 -27.65 13.30 17.25
C ILE A 792 -28.94 13.93 17.75
N ARG A 793 -30.08 13.39 17.30
CA ARG A 793 -31.41 13.77 17.79
C ARG A 793 -31.88 12.76 18.82
N LEU A 794 -32.75 13.22 19.72
CA LEU A 794 -33.48 12.36 20.64
C LEU A 794 -34.94 12.33 20.21
N ALA A 795 -35.46 11.15 19.94
CA ALA A 795 -36.89 10.93 19.80
C ALA A 795 -37.52 10.88 21.20
N VAL A 796 -38.44 11.79 21.48
CA VAL A 796 -39.41 11.60 22.56
C VAL A 796 -40.46 10.65 22.02
N PHE A 797 -40.70 9.52 22.68
CA PHE A 797 -41.63 8.51 22.16
C PHE A 797 -42.57 7.95 23.21
N LYS A 798 -43.76 7.56 22.73
CA LYS A 798 -44.78 6.85 23.50
C LYS A 798 -45.05 5.51 22.83
N TRP A 799 -45.03 4.44 23.61
CA TRP A 799 -45.29 3.10 23.11
C TRP A 799 -46.09 2.28 24.11
N ASP A 800 -47.41 2.35 24.02
CA ASP A 800 -48.30 1.73 24.99
C ASP A 800 -48.10 0.21 25.07
N GLY A 801 -47.92 -0.31 26.28
CA GLY A 801 -47.65 -1.72 26.54
C GLY A 801 -46.22 -2.19 26.20
N ALA A 802 -45.30 -1.29 25.84
CA ALA A 802 -43.89 -1.62 25.74
C ALA A 802 -43.20 -1.59 27.12
N ARG A 803 -42.24 -2.48 27.34
CA ARG A 803 -41.35 -2.46 28.51
C ARG A 803 -40.27 -1.39 28.27
N ILE A 804 -40.31 -0.33 29.06
CA ILE A 804 -39.24 0.67 29.10
C ILE A 804 -38.07 0.10 29.91
N ARG A 805 -36.85 0.15 29.35
CA ARG A 805 -35.64 -0.36 30.00
C ARG A 805 -34.66 0.74 30.40
N ALA A 806 -34.72 1.88 29.71
CA ALA A 806 -33.88 3.02 30.01
C ALA A 806 -34.64 4.32 29.71
N THR A 807 -34.31 5.37 30.46
CA THR A 807 -34.78 6.74 30.24
C THR A 807 -33.60 7.66 29.99
N TYR A 808 -33.85 8.78 29.34
CA TYR A 808 -32.95 9.92 29.35
C TYR A 808 -32.99 10.61 30.72
N SER A 809 -32.01 11.45 31.00
CA SER A 809 -31.93 12.22 32.25
C SER A 809 -33.06 13.23 32.45
N ASP A 810 -33.82 13.54 31.40
CA ASP A 810 -35.04 14.35 31.46
C ASP A 810 -36.31 13.52 31.79
N GLY A 811 -36.16 12.20 31.98
CA GLY A 811 -37.24 11.27 32.32
C GLY A 811 -37.97 10.67 31.13
N HIS A 812 -37.72 11.12 29.89
CA HIS A 812 -38.34 10.52 28.71
C HIS A 812 -37.75 9.12 28.41
N PRO A 813 -38.53 8.17 27.86
CA PRO A 813 -38.01 6.88 27.44
C PRO A 813 -36.85 7.00 26.46
N ALA A 814 -35.79 6.21 26.68
CA ALA A 814 -34.64 6.10 25.78
C ALA A 814 -34.59 4.73 25.09
N TRP A 815 -35.01 3.67 25.78
CA TRP A 815 -35.07 2.30 25.27
C TRP A 815 -36.42 1.67 25.63
N ALA A 816 -37.09 1.08 24.64
CA ALA A 816 -38.26 0.24 24.86
C ALA A 816 -38.22 -1.08 24.08
N GLN A 817 -38.90 -2.11 24.61
CA GLN A 817 -39.10 -3.40 23.95
C GLN A 817 -40.57 -3.79 23.96
N LYS A 818 -41.07 -4.37 22.86
CA LYS A 818 -42.45 -4.86 22.78
C LYS A 818 -42.51 -6.18 22.02
N LYS A 819 -43.36 -7.10 22.48
CA LYS A 819 -43.70 -8.32 21.73
C LYS A 819 -44.73 -7.98 20.64
N VAL A 820 -44.49 -8.49 19.44
CA VAL A 820 -45.41 -8.33 18.29
C VAL A 820 -45.53 -9.67 17.58
N GLY A 821 -46.72 -10.29 17.66
CA GLY A 821 -46.87 -11.70 17.30
C GLY A 821 -45.96 -12.57 18.16
N SER A 822 -45.20 -13.47 17.52
CA SER A 822 -44.18 -14.30 18.20
C SER A 822 -42.81 -13.60 18.29
N GLY A 823 -42.61 -12.50 17.58
CA GLY A 823 -41.33 -11.79 17.55
C GLY A 823 -41.21 -10.68 18.60
N THR A 824 -40.11 -9.96 18.51
CA THR A 824 -39.74 -8.89 19.45
C THR A 824 -39.26 -7.68 18.67
N VAL A 825 -39.74 -6.51 19.05
CA VAL A 825 -39.29 -5.23 18.51
C VAL A 825 -38.59 -4.45 19.62
N VAL A 826 -37.35 -4.06 19.36
CA VAL A 826 -36.53 -3.19 20.21
C VAL A 826 -36.47 -1.83 19.53
N TYR A 827 -36.78 -0.77 20.27
CA TYR A 827 -36.67 0.59 19.80
C TYR A 827 -35.79 1.42 20.74
N VAL A 828 -34.81 2.12 20.15
CA VAL A 828 -33.97 3.09 20.86
C VAL A 828 -34.21 4.49 20.29
N GLY A 829 -34.49 5.46 21.16
CA GLY A 829 -34.87 6.81 20.76
C GLY A 829 -33.74 7.68 20.20
N HIS A 830 -32.56 7.14 19.92
CA HIS A 830 -31.43 7.87 19.35
C HIS A 830 -30.57 6.93 18.50
N ARG A 831 -29.69 7.50 17.68
CA ARG A 831 -28.79 6.75 16.79
C ARG A 831 -27.58 6.20 17.56
N CYS A 832 -27.69 4.94 17.99
CA CYS A 832 -26.69 4.30 18.86
C CYS A 832 -25.31 4.13 18.23
N GLY A 833 -25.22 3.95 16.90
CA GLY A 833 -23.93 3.86 16.20
C GLY A 833 -23.16 5.18 16.32
N LEU A 834 -23.83 6.32 16.15
CA LEU A 834 -23.23 7.64 16.36
C LEU A 834 -22.77 7.84 17.82
N SER A 835 -23.61 7.48 18.79
CA SER A 835 -23.23 7.52 20.21
C SER A 835 -22.00 6.65 20.49
N TYR A 836 -21.97 5.43 19.94
CA TYR A 836 -20.86 4.51 20.06
C TYR A 836 -19.56 5.08 19.48
N ALA A 837 -19.59 5.58 18.25
CA ALA A 837 -18.42 6.14 17.58
C ALA A 837 -17.88 7.40 18.24
N ALA A 838 -18.75 8.23 18.83
CA ALA A 838 -18.32 9.41 19.58
C ALA A 838 -17.48 9.06 20.82
N GLY A 839 -17.50 7.80 21.28
CA GLY A 839 -16.72 7.35 22.44
C GLY A 839 -15.35 6.79 22.06
N ALA A 840 -15.07 6.63 20.76
CA ALA A 840 -13.84 6.03 20.28
C ALA A 840 -12.65 6.98 20.48
N GLY A 841 -11.64 6.50 21.23
CA GLY A 841 -10.40 7.23 21.51
C GLY A 841 -9.20 6.68 20.73
N ASN A 842 -8.09 7.40 20.73
CA ASN A 842 -6.83 6.95 20.14
C ASN A 842 -5.94 6.25 21.17
N ARG A 843 -5.29 5.15 20.78
CA ARG A 843 -4.23 4.46 21.52
C ARG A 843 -3.10 4.13 20.55
N GLY A 844 -2.12 5.02 20.45
CA GLY A 844 -1.10 4.96 19.41
C GLY A 844 -1.73 5.10 18.01
N PRO A 845 -1.37 4.25 17.02
CA PRO A 845 -1.96 4.30 15.68
C PRO A 845 -3.37 3.67 15.60
N PHE A 846 -3.85 3.04 16.67
CA PHE A 846 -5.13 2.33 16.68
C PHE A 846 -6.21 3.09 17.44
N LYS A 847 -7.46 2.80 17.12
CA LYS A 847 -8.62 3.35 17.82
C LYS A 847 -9.20 2.32 18.78
N VAL A 848 -9.42 2.73 20.02
CA VAL A 848 -10.09 1.93 21.05
C VAL A 848 -11.56 2.36 21.11
N TRP A 849 -12.45 1.39 21.18
CA TRP A 849 -13.89 1.63 21.19
C TRP A 849 -14.50 1.15 22.52
N PRO A 850 -15.24 2.02 23.22
CA PRO A 850 -15.76 1.74 24.56
C PRO A 850 -16.90 0.72 24.57
N SER A 851 -16.95 -0.16 25.57
CA SER A 851 -17.98 -1.20 25.68
C SER A 851 -19.34 -0.68 26.15
N GLU A 852 -19.38 0.42 26.90
CA GLU A 852 -20.56 0.92 27.60
C GLU A 852 -21.67 1.31 26.62
N ARG A 853 -21.32 1.94 25.50
CA ARG A 853 -22.30 2.37 24.48
C ARG A 853 -22.69 1.23 23.54
N ARG A 854 -21.78 0.27 23.33
CA ARG A 854 -22.00 -0.89 22.46
C ARG A 854 -23.10 -1.81 22.97
N CYS A 855 -23.29 -1.90 24.28
CA CYS A 855 -24.32 -2.78 24.86
C CYS A 855 -25.74 -2.44 24.36
N PHE A 856 -26.03 -1.19 23.97
CA PHE A 856 -27.33 -0.80 23.39
C PHE A 856 -27.62 -1.43 22.03
N ILE A 857 -26.55 -1.83 21.35
CA ILE A 857 -26.62 -2.49 20.05
C ILE A 857 -26.66 -4.01 20.26
N VAL A 858 -25.80 -4.58 21.11
CA VAL A 858 -25.60 -6.04 21.18
C VAL A 858 -26.47 -6.77 22.20
N ARG A 859 -26.95 -6.10 23.25
CA ARG A 859 -27.66 -6.76 24.36
C ARG A 859 -28.92 -7.52 23.94
N PRO A 860 -29.76 -7.03 23.00
CA PRO A 860 -30.90 -7.79 22.49
C PRO A 860 -30.51 -9.16 21.92
N LEU A 861 -29.35 -9.24 21.26
CA LEU A 861 -28.85 -10.48 20.67
C LEU A 861 -28.39 -11.46 21.73
N GLU A 862 -27.72 -10.96 22.78
CA GLU A 862 -27.28 -11.77 23.91
C GLU A 862 -28.46 -12.37 24.68
N GLU A 863 -29.49 -11.55 24.94
CA GLU A 863 -30.70 -11.98 25.64
C GLU A 863 -31.54 -12.95 24.79
N ALA A 864 -31.53 -12.78 23.46
CA ALA A 864 -32.11 -13.73 22.52
C ALA A 864 -31.24 -14.97 22.29
N GLN A 865 -30.04 -15.03 22.88
CA GLN A 865 -29.06 -16.11 22.71
C GLN A 865 -28.74 -16.40 21.24
N ILE A 866 -28.67 -15.34 20.42
CA ILE A 866 -28.33 -15.48 19.00
C ILE A 866 -26.90 -16.01 18.87
N ASP A 867 -26.77 -17.06 18.09
CA ASP A 867 -25.59 -17.91 18.09
C ASP A 867 -24.46 -17.32 17.24
N ARG A 868 -23.26 -17.18 17.82
CA ARG A 868 -22.06 -16.62 17.15
C ARG A 868 -21.22 -17.73 16.50
N GLU A 869 -20.84 -17.54 15.24
CA GLU A 869 -20.00 -18.49 14.51
C GLU A 869 -18.63 -18.70 15.16
N LEU A 870 -18.02 -17.60 15.59
CA LEU A 870 -16.71 -17.57 16.22
C LEU A 870 -16.73 -16.57 17.38
N VAL A 871 -16.02 -16.86 18.48
CA VAL A 871 -15.78 -15.92 19.58
C VAL A 871 -14.30 -15.95 19.98
N VAL A 872 -13.71 -14.77 20.22
CA VAL A 872 -12.37 -14.65 20.83
C VAL A 872 -12.51 -13.99 22.20
N SER A 873 -11.79 -14.50 23.20
CA SER A 873 -11.96 -14.13 24.61
C SER A 873 -11.46 -12.75 25.01
N LYS A 874 -10.72 -12.05 24.13
CA LYS A 874 -10.20 -10.72 24.40
C LYS A 874 -10.76 -9.69 23.42
N PRO A 875 -10.87 -8.42 23.85
CA PRO A 875 -11.30 -7.34 22.96
C PRO A 875 -10.24 -7.06 21.89
N LEU A 876 -10.62 -6.30 20.87
CA LEU A 876 -9.71 -5.75 19.86
C LEU A 876 -8.94 -6.79 19.03
N VAL A 877 -9.36 -8.06 19.03
CA VAL A 877 -8.92 -9.06 18.05
C VAL A 877 -10.06 -9.26 17.07
N MET A 878 -9.92 -8.75 15.85
CA MET A 878 -10.95 -8.97 14.83
C MET A 878 -10.61 -10.21 14.02
N THR A 879 -11.65 -10.94 13.60
CA THR A 879 -11.45 -12.20 12.89
C THR A 879 -12.73 -12.70 12.24
N MET A 880 -12.59 -13.33 11.08
CA MET A 880 -13.68 -13.98 10.36
C MET A 880 -13.27 -15.40 9.92
N PRO A 881 -14.16 -16.40 10.04
CA PRO A 881 -13.92 -17.74 9.51
C PRO A 881 -14.26 -17.81 8.01
N ILE A 882 -13.28 -18.22 7.20
CA ILE A 882 -13.44 -18.54 5.78
C ILE A 882 -13.44 -20.06 5.64
N SER A 883 -14.52 -20.65 5.12
CA SER A 883 -14.72 -22.11 5.16
C SER A 883 -15.03 -22.73 3.81
N THR A 884 -14.62 -23.99 3.68
CA THR A 884 -15.04 -24.94 2.64
C THR A 884 -15.63 -26.20 3.30
N ALA A 885 -15.97 -27.23 2.52
CA ALA A 885 -16.27 -28.54 3.08
C ALA A 885 -15.04 -29.23 3.72
N ALA A 886 -13.83 -28.89 3.29
CA ALA A 886 -12.59 -29.51 3.75
C ALA A 886 -12.05 -28.92 5.07
N GLY A 887 -12.42 -27.69 5.40
CA GLY A 887 -12.00 -27.04 6.64
C GLY A 887 -12.27 -25.55 6.67
N THR A 888 -11.53 -24.85 7.54
CA THR A 888 -11.72 -23.43 7.84
C THR A 888 -10.37 -22.74 8.02
N VAL A 889 -10.22 -21.53 7.49
CA VAL A 889 -9.12 -20.61 7.84
C VAL A 889 -9.69 -19.50 8.70
N ILE A 890 -9.06 -19.26 9.85
CA ILE A 890 -9.36 -18.17 10.78
C ILE A 890 -8.25 -17.14 10.61
N ILE A 891 -8.60 -15.92 10.22
CA ILE A 891 -7.65 -14.82 10.05
C ILE A 891 -7.78 -13.90 11.25
N LEU A 892 -6.74 -13.77 12.06
CA LEU A 892 -6.70 -12.97 13.28
C LEU A 892 -5.86 -11.71 13.03
N TYR A 893 -6.44 -10.54 13.22
CA TYR A 893 -5.72 -9.27 13.14
C TYR A 893 -5.93 -8.47 14.42
N ASN A 894 -4.80 -8.10 15.02
CA ASN A 894 -4.73 -7.48 16.33
C ASN A 894 -4.88 -5.96 16.20
N MET A 895 -5.93 -5.41 16.81
CA MET A 895 -6.21 -3.98 16.88
C MET A 895 -5.63 -3.33 18.14
N ASP A 896 -4.97 -4.11 19.00
CA ASP A 896 -4.20 -3.58 20.12
C ASP A 896 -2.76 -3.29 19.66
N ALA A 897 -2.15 -2.25 20.22
CA ALA A 897 -0.76 -1.90 19.98
C ALA A 897 0.22 -2.91 20.60
N CYS A 898 -0.27 -3.83 21.44
CA CYS A 898 0.49 -4.86 22.12
C CYS A 898 0.06 -6.28 21.72
N GLU A 899 0.98 -7.23 21.85
CA GLU A 899 0.70 -8.67 21.75
C GLU A 899 -0.40 -9.10 22.73
N GLN A 900 -1.22 -10.08 22.32
CA GLN A 900 -2.31 -10.59 23.14
C GLN A 900 -2.02 -12.02 23.59
N ASN A 901 -1.77 -12.20 24.88
CA ASN A 901 -1.43 -13.50 25.46
C ASN A 901 -2.63 -14.26 26.02
N GLY A 902 -2.64 -15.59 25.91
CA GLY A 902 -3.67 -16.42 26.55
C GLY A 902 -5.07 -16.26 25.95
N LEU A 903 -5.17 -16.07 24.63
CA LEU A 903 -6.45 -16.02 23.92
C LEU A 903 -7.15 -17.39 23.96
N THR A 904 -8.47 -17.35 24.09
CA THR A 904 -9.36 -18.47 23.81
C THR A 904 -10.16 -18.18 22.55
N ILE A 905 -10.17 -19.11 21.59
CA ILE A 905 -10.94 -19.03 20.36
C ILE A 905 -11.94 -20.18 20.35
N THR A 906 -13.21 -19.86 20.20
CA THR A 906 -14.29 -20.85 20.07
C THR A 906 -14.93 -20.70 18.70
N LEU A 907 -14.85 -21.73 17.87
CA LEU A 907 -15.39 -21.75 16.51
C LEU A 907 -16.39 -22.91 16.38
N LYS A 908 -17.56 -22.66 15.80
CA LYS A 908 -18.44 -23.77 15.40
C LYS A 908 -17.77 -24.61 14.33
N GLU A 909 -17.78 -25.92 14.48
CA GLU A 909 -17.36 -26.84 13.41
C GLU A 909 -18.37 -27.98 13.32
N PRO A 910 -18.74 -28.42 12.10
CA PRO A 910 -19.74 -29.46 11.92
C PRO A 910 -19.26 -30.84 12.42
N ALA A 911 -17.95 -31.02 12.56
CA ALA A 911 -17.31 -32.23 13.06
C ALA A 911 -16.00 -31.89 13.77
N ARG A 912 -15.47 -32.83 14.57
CA ARG A 912 -14.16 -32.68 15.20
C ARG A 912 -13.09 -32.49 14.12
N PRO A 913 -12.31 -31.40 14.14
CA PRO A 913 -11.20 -31.23 13.22
C PRO A 913 -10.20 -32.40 13.31
N GLN A 914 -9.54 -32.71 12.19
CA GLN A 914 -8.41 -33.64 12.16
C GLN A 914 -7.13 -32.96 12.65
N SER A 915 -6.89 -31.72 12.20
CA SER A 915 -5.77 -30.90 12.65
C SER A 915 -6.19 -29.45 12.81
N VAL A 916 -5.49 -28.77 13.72
CA VAL A 916 -5.49 -27.32 13.83
C VAL A 916 -4.04 -26.87 13.87
N GLU A 917 -3.70 -25.97 12.98
CA GLU A 917 -2.33 -25.50 12.76
C GLU A 917 -2.35 -23.98 12.70
N TRP A 918 -1.40 -23.31 13.34
CA TRP A 918 -1.22 -21.87 13.20
C TRP A 918 -0.01 -21.57 12.31
N CYS A 919 -0.05 -20.43 11.63
CA CYS A 919 1.11 -19.91 10.95
C CYS A 919 2.02 -19.18 11.94
N ASN A 920 3.17 -19.76 12.23
CA ASN A 920 4.13 -19.20 13.17
C ASN A 920 4.86 -17.97 12.59
N GLU A 921 5.68 -17.30 13.40
CA GLU A 921 6.44 -16.11 13.01
C GLU A 921 7.41 -16.33 11.84
N LYS A 922 7.80 -17.58 11.58
CA LYS A 922 8.63 -17.98 10.44
C LYS A 922 7.82 -18.31 9.18
N GLY A 923 6.51 -18.09 9.20
CA GLY A 923 5.63 -18.39 8.07
C GLY A 923 5.37 -19.89 7.85
N GLN A 924 5.57 -20.73 8.88
CA GLN A 924 5.37 -22.18 8.79
C GLN A 924 4.10 -22.61 9.55
N LEU A 925 3.36 -23.57 8.97
CA LEU A 925 2.24 -24.22 9.65
C LEU A 925 2.78 -25.12 10.77
N SER A 926 2.33 -24.87 12.00
CA SER A 926 2.71 -25.65 13.18
C SER A 926 1.44 -26.16 13.87
N PRO A 927 1.36 -27.44 14.24
CA PRO A 927 0.21 -27.97 14.98
C PRO A 927 0.01 -27.25 16.33
N ILE A 928 -1.24 -27.00 16.68
CA ILE A 928 -1.64 -26.47 17.99
C ILE A 928 -2.71 -27.37 18.63
N PRO A 929 -2.65 -27.59 19.96
CA PRO A 929 -3.65 -28.40 20.65
C PRO A 929 -5.01 -27.70 20.64
N PHE A 930 -6.08 -28.51 20.55
CA PHE A 930 -7.45 -28.03 20.56
C PHE A 930 -8.39 -29.04 21.21
N ASP A 931 -9.48 -28.53 21.78
CA ASP A 931 -10.61 -29.33 22.24
C ASP A 931 -11.76 -29.26 21.24
N TYR A 932 -12.64 -30.27 21.27
CA TYR A 932 -13.88 -30.26 20.51
C TYR A 932 -15.02 -30.79 21.37
N ALA A 933 -15.99 -29.92 21.64
CA ALA A 933 -17.18 -30.23 22.43
C ALA A 933 -18.38 -29.44 21.91
N ASN A 934 -19.57 -30.06 21.95
CA ASN A 934 -20.84 -29.41 21.59
C ASN A 934 -20.84 -28.71 20.22
N GLY A 935 -20.23 -29.35 19.20
CA GLY A 935 -20.16 -28.78 17.85
C GLY A 935 -19.19 -27.60 17.72
N ARG A 936 -18.27 -27.42 18.67
CA ARG A 936 -17.34 -26.28 18.70
C ARG A 936 -15.91 -26.75 18.94
N MET A 937 -15.00 -26.25 18.11
CA MET A 937 -13.56 -26.30 18.34
C MET A 937 -13.18 -25.18 19.32
N ILE A 938 -12.34 -25.50 20.30
CA ILE A 938 -11.86 -24.56 21.33
C ILE A 938 -10.32 -24.60 21.33
N LEU A 939 -9.71 -23.43 21.12
CA LEU A 939 -8.27 -23.19 21.30
C LEU A 939 -8.09 -22.37 22.57
N THR A 940 -7.17 -22.76 23.45
CA THR A 940 -6.88 -22.04 24.69
C THR A 940 -5.39 -21.72 24.80
N GLY A 941 -5.06 -20.55 25.34
CA GLY A 941 -3.67 -20.19 25.63
C GLY A 941 -2.89 -19.66 24.42
N LEU A 942 -3.56 -19.27 23.33
CA LEU A 942 -2.89 -18.76 22.14
C LEU A 942 -2.29 -17.37 22.40
N ASN A 943 -1.01 -17.19 22.06
CA ASN A 943 -0.35 -15.89 22.07
C ASN A 943 -0.39 -15.32 20.65
N LEU A 944 -1.11 -14.22 20.45
CA LEU A 944 -1.26 -13.54 19.17
C LEU A 944 -0.18 -12.44 19.06
N PRO A 945 0.71 -12.53 18.05
CA PRO A 945 1.67 -11.46 17.76
C PRO A 945 0.98 -10.14 17.44
N TRP A 946 1.68 -9.02 17.61
CA TRP A 946 1.14 -7.69 17.29
C TRP A 946 0.69 -7.57 15.82
N LYS A 947 1.31 -8.34 14.92
CA LYS A 947 1.05 -8.36 13.47
C LYS A 947 -0.23 -9.12 13.07
N GLY A 948 -0.79 -9.96 13.94
CA GLY A 948 -1.82 -10.95 13.57
C GLY A 948 -1.26 -12.29 13.08
N THR A 949 -2.13 -13.26 12.78
CA THR A 949 -1.78 -14.58 12.23
C THR A 949 -2.98 -15.25 11.53
N MET A 950 -2.74 -16.35 10.84
CA MET A 950 -3.78 -17.24 10.32
C MET A 950 -3.73 -18.60 11.01
N ILE A 951 -4.90 -19.19 11.27
CA ILE A 951 -5.07 -20.54 11.79
C ILE A 951 -5.81 -21.37 10.75
N LEU A 952 -5.25 -22.54 10.44
CA LEU A 952 -5.79 -23.53 9.53
C LEU A 952 -6.42 -24.66 10.33
N VAL A 953 -7.72 -24.87 10.13
CA VAL A 953 -8.50 -25.98 10.70
C VAL A 953 -8.83 -26.94 9.57
N ARG A 954 -8.33 -28.18 9.63
CA ARG A 954 -8.62 -29.20 8.62
C ARG A 954 -9.57 -30.26 9.16
N ARG A 955 -10.56 -30.66 8.37
CA ARG A 955 -11.46 -31.79 8.65
C ARG A 955 -11.01 -33.10 7.98
N GLY A 956 -10.03 -33.01 7.09
CA GLY A 956 -9.42 -34.13 6.37
C GLY A 956 -7.95 -33.86 6.07
N ALA A 957 -7.27 -34.83 5.47
CA ALA A 957 -5.87 -34.67 5.08
C ALA A 957 -5.72 -33.53 4.07
N ALA A 958 -4.59 -32.81 4.13
CA ALA A 958 -4.25 -31.85 3.11
C ALA A 958 -4.18 -32.54 1.74
N PRO A 959 -4.70 -31.94 0.66
CA PRO A 959 -4.54 -32.47 -0.68
C PRO A 959 -3.05 -32.51 -1.06
N ALA A 960 -2.68 -33.40 -1.98
CA ALA A 960 -1.34 -33.40 -2.55
C ALA A 960 -1.07 -32.04 -3.23
N ASP A 961 0.11 -31.48 -2.97
CA ASP A 961 0.57 -30.23 -3.57
C ASP A 961 1.79 -30.50 -4.46
N HIS A 962 1.60 -30.37 -5.76
CA HIS A 962 2.63 -30.64 -6.76
C HIS A 962 3.41 -29.38 -7.18
N ARG A 963 3.08 -28.19 -6.65
CA ARG A 963 3.66 -26.93 -7.12
C ARG A 963 5.18 -26.86 -6.97
N ILE A 964 5.75 -27.45 -5.91
CA ILE A 964 7.21 -27.53 -5.76
C ILE A 964 7.84 -28.43 -6.84
N ALA A 965 7.19 -29.53 -7.22
CA ALA A 965 7.65 -30.37 -8.32
C ALA A 965 7.52 -29.66 -9.67
N GLU A 966 6.41 -28.94 -9.91
CA GLU A 966 6.21 -28.12 -11.10
C GLU A 966 7.26 -27.00 -11.21
N MET A 967 7.60 -26.35 -10.08
CA MET A 967 8.68 -25.37 -10.02
C MET A 967 10.03 -26.00 -10.36
N ARG A 968 10.30 -27.22 -9.88
CA ARG A 968 11.52 -27.97 -10.23
C ARG A 968 11.58 -28.25 -11.73
N ASP A 969 10.50 -28.77 -12.30
CA ASP A 969 10.43 -29.10 -13.73
C ASP A 969 10.58 -27.86 -14.60
N ALA A 970 9.95 -26.74 -14.20
CA ALA A 970 10.13 -25.44 -14.83
C ALA A 970 11.59 -24.94 -14.73
N ALA A 971 12.23 -25.10 -13.57
CA ALA A 971 13.63 -24.71 -13.40
C ALA A 971 14.58 -25.55 -14.26
N VAL A 972 14.39 -26.87 -14.32
CA VAL A 972 15.16 -27.78 -15.20
C VAL A 972 15.00 -27.38 -16.67
N LYS A 973 13.75 -27.15 -17.11
CA LYS A 973 13.47 -26.70 -18.47
C LYS A 973 14.10 -25.33 -18.75
N GLY A 974 14.03 -24.41 -17.79
CA GLY A 974 14.62 -23.07 -17.87
C GLY A 974 16.13 -23.11 -18.04
N ILE A 975 16.84 -23.86 -17.19
CA ILE A 975 18.31 -24.02 -17.25
C ILE A 975 18.78 -24.50 -18.64
N ALA A 976 18.01 -25.36 -19.31
CA ALA A 976 18.33 -25.87 -20.64
C ALA A 976 17.83 -24.98 -21.80
N ALA A 977 17.15 -23.87 -21.53
CA ALA A 977 16.59 -23.00 -22.54
C ALA A 977 17.66 -22.14 -23.23
N THR A 978 17.44 -21.84 -24.51
CA THR A 978 18.26 -20.87 -25.27
C THR A 978 17.85 -19.43 -25.00
N ASP A 979 16.61 -19.23 -24.55
CA ASP A 979 16.09 -17.93 -24.12
C ASP A 979 16.73 -17.54 -22.78
N TRP A 980 17.33 -16.35 -22.72
CA TRP A 980 18.13 -15.96 -21.56
C TRP A 980 17.24 -15.67 -20.35
N GLN A 981 16.02 -15.16 -20.53
CA GLN A 981 15.07 -14.93 -19.43
C GLN A 981 14.72 -16.27 -18.76
N ALA A 982 14.42 -17.30 -19.55
CA ALA A 982 14.15 -18.64 -19.06
C ALA A 982 15.36 -19.29 -18.37
N ALA A 983 16.57 -19.18 -18.94
CA ALA A 983 17.79 -19.69 -18.33
C ALA A 983 18.12 -18.99 -17.01
N SER A 984 17.99 -17.67 -16.96
CA SER A 984 18.20 -16.87 -15.75
C SER A 984 17.19 -17.22 -14.66
N ALA A 985 15.90 -17.29 -14.99
CA ALA A 985 14.84 -17.64 -14.05
C ALA A 985 14.99 -19.07 -13.53
N GLY A 986 15.33 -20.03 -14.40
CA GLY A 986 15.53 -21.43 -14.02
C GLY A 986 16.71 -21.62 -13.07
N ALA A 987 17.87 -21.02 -13.39
CA ALA A 987 19.03 -21.03 -12.51
C ALA A 987 18.72 -20.39 -11.15
N TRP A 988 18.12 -19.20 -11.17
CA TRP A 988 17.74 -18.46 -9.96
C TRP A 988 16.77 -19.24 -9.06
N CYS A 989 15.72 -19.85 -9.65
CA CYS A 989 14.73 -20.63 -8.91
C CYS A 989 15.38 -21.86 -8.26
N ALA A 990 16.21 -22.60 -9.02
CA ALA A 990 16.92 -23.76 -8.49
C ALA A 990 17.88 -23.41 -7.33
N GLY A 991 18.39 -22.19 -7.29
CA GLY A 991 19.23 -21.68 -6.20
C GLY A 991 18.57 -21.62 -4.82
N PHE A 992 17.25 -21.82 -4.70
CA PHE A 992 16.52 -21.84 -3.42
C PHE A 992 16.30 -23.26 -2.86
N PHE A 993 16.56 -24.30 -3.65
CA PHE A 993 16.17 -25.68 -3.34
C PHE A 993 17.38 -26.63 -3.44
N PRO A 994 18.23 -26.70 -2.39
CA PRO A 994 19.40 -27.58 -2.38
C PRO A 994 19.07 -29.05 -2.64
N GLU A 995 17.89 -29.51 -2.20
CA GLU A 995 17.39 -30.86 -2.40
C GLU A 995 17.14 -31.24 -3.86
N TRP A 996 17.01 -30.27 -4.78
CA TRP A 996 16.86 -30.55 -6.21
C TRP A 996 18.15 -31.03 -6.88
N ASN A 997 19.31 -30.80 -6.23
CA ASN A 997 20.63 -31.20 -6.70
C ASN A 997 20.99 -30.68 -8.12
N LEU A 998 20.55 -29.46 -8.45
CA LEU A 998 20.77 -28.84 -9.78
C LEU A 998 22.04 -28.00 -9.89
N ALA A 999 22.83 -27.84 -8.83
CA ALA A 999 24.08 -27.07 -8.89
C ALA A 999 25.05 -27.50 -10.02
N PRO A 1000 25.25 -28.81 -10.31
CA PRO A 1000 26.10 -29.23 -11.44
C PRO A 1000 25.57 -28.78 -12.81
N THR A 1001 24.25 -28.64 -12.96
CA THR A 1001 23.62 -28.15 -14.19
C THR A 1001 23.62 -26.63 -14.28
N ILE A 1002 23.73 -25.92 -13.15
CA ILE A 1002 23.83 -24.45 -13.09
C ILE A 1002 25.26 -23.99 -13.40
N ALA A 1003 26.29 -24.70 -12.94
CA ALA A 1003 27.69 -24.28 -13.10
C ALA A 1003 28.10 -23.91 -14.56
N PRO A 1004 27.70 -24.66 -15.60
CA PRO A 1004 28.00 -24.29 -16.99
C PRO A 1004 27.44 -22.92 -17.43
N LEU A 1005 26.38 -22.43 -16.77
CA LEU A 1005 25.75 -21.15 -17.08
C LEU A 1005 26.62 -19.93 -16.71
N LEU A 1006 27.68 -20.12 -15.93
CA LEU A 1006 28.70 -19.09 -15.68
C LEU A 1006 29.42 -18.65 -16.98
N GLY A 1007 29.38 -19.48 -18.04
CA GLY A 1007 29.93 -19.14 -19.36
C GLY A 1007 28.90 -18.57 -20.34
N HIS A 1008 27.66 -18.30 -19.92
CA HIS A 1008 26.59 -17.88 -20.83
C HIS A 1008 26.85 -16.49 -21.44
N SER A 1009 26.38 -16.24 -22.67
CA SER A 1009 26.60 -14.97 -23.38
C SER A 1009 25.90 -13.78 -22.70
N HIS A 1010 24.70 -14.01 -22.17
CA HIS A 1010 23.91 -13.00 -21.46
C HIS A 1010 24.28 -12.92 -19.98
N TRP A 1011 24.55 -11.70 -19.49
CA TRP A 1011 24.99 -11.42 -18.13
C TRP A 1011 24.00 -11.92 -17.06
N ALA A 1012 22.69 -11.75 -17.26
CA ALA A 1012 21.67 -12.10 -16.26
C ALA A 1012 21.66 -13.59 -15.92
N VAL A 1013 22.07 -14.42 -16.88
CA VAL A 1013 22.21 -15.88 -16.70
C VAL A 1013 23.45 -16.19 -15.86
N ARG A 1014 24.60 -15.60 -16.19
CA ARG A 1014 25.85 -15.76 -15.43
C ARG A 1014 25.70 -15.33 -13.98
N ARG A 1015 25.12 -14.13 -13.79
CA ARG A 1015 24.78 -13.59 -12.47
C ARG A 1015 23.88 -14.53 -11.66
N SER A 1016 22.77 -14.99 -12.25
CA SER A 1016 21.83 -15.90 -11.57
C SER A 1016 22.48 -17.24 -11.21
N ALA A 1017 23.39 -17.73 -12.06
CA ALA A 1017 24.16 -18.92 -11.79
C ALA A 1017 25.10 -18.71 -10.60
N ALA A 1018 25.90 -17.64 -10.60
CA ALA A 1018 26.80 -17.30 -9.51
C ALA A 1018 26.06 -17.14 -8.17
N GLU A 1019 25.01 -16.32 -8.15
CA GLU A 1019 24.18 -16.10 -6.96
C GLU A 1019 23.64 -17.44 -6.41
N SER A 1020 23.12 -18.30 -7.29
CA SER A 1020 22.54 -19.58 -6.91
C SER A 1020 23.59 -20.55 -6.38
N LEU A 1021 24.76 -20.65 -7.01
CA LEU A 1021 25.85 -21.53 -6.58
C LEU A 1021 26.42 -21.10 -5.23
N GLY A 1022 26.55 -19.79 -5.00
CA GLY A 1022 26.93 -19.22 -3.71
C GLY A 1022 25.91 -19.57 -2.62
N ARG A 1023 24.60 -19.33 -2.88
CA ARG A 1023 23.52 -19.63 -1.93
C ARG A 1023 23.42 -21.12 -1.60
N LEU A 1024 23.61 -21.98 -2.60
CA LEU A 1024 23.61 -23.44 -2.44
C LEU A 1024 24.88 -23.97 -1.74
N GLY A 1025 25.90 -23.13 -1.53
CA GLY A 1025 27.16 -23.56 -0.94
C GLY A 1025 27.95 -24.56 -1.80
N TYR A 1026 27.77 -24.53 -3.13
CA TYR A 1026 28.32 -25.54 -4.04
C TYR A 1026 29.81 -25.33 -4.33
N ARG A 1027 30.67 -25.83 -3.44
CA ARG A 1027 32.14 -25.67 -3.50
C ARG A 1027 32.81 -26.16 -4.79
N ALA A 1028 32.22 -27.14 -5.48
CA ALA A 1028 32.84 -27.67 -6.71
C ALA A 1028 32.90 -26.63 -7.85
N ALA A 1029 32.03 -25.62 -7.83
CA ALA A 1029 32.06 -24.53 -8.82
C ALA A 1029 33.01 -23.37 -8.43
N GLU A 1030 33.74 -23.45 -7.31
CA GLU A 1030 34.60 -22.37 -6.82
C GLU A 1030 35.63 -21.91 -7.89
N ASN A 1031 36.26 -22.86 -8.57
CA ASN A 1031 37.21 -22.56 -9.66
C ASN A 1031 36.52 -21.99 -10.91
N ASP A 1032 35.31 -22.46 -11.22
CA ASP A 1032 34.55 -21.99 -12.38
C ASP A 1032 34.06 -20.55 -12.16
N ILE A 1033 33.57 -20.23 -10.96
CA ILE A 1033 33.19 -18.86 -10.56
C ILE A 1033 34.42 -17.96 -10.59
N ARG A 1034 35.57 -18.44 -10.08
CA ARG A 1034 36.83 -17.68 -10.14
C ARG A 1034 37.24 -17.40 -11.58
N ALA A 1035 37.10 -18.36 -12.49
CA ALA A 1035 37.44 -18.21 -13.90
C ALA A 1035 36.45 -17.29 -14.65
N ALA A 1036 35.17 -17.29 -14.28
CA ALA A 1036 34.17 -16.35 -14.77
C ALA A 1036 34.50 -14.92 -14.34
N LEU A 1037 34.81 -14.72 -13.05
CA LEU A 1037 35.19 -13.43 -12.47
C LEU A 1037 36.40 -12.78 -13.15
N ASP A 1038 37.36 -13.57 -13.65
CA ASP A 1038 38.52 -13.03 -14.37
C ASP A 1038 38.18 -12.45 -15.75
N LYS A 1039 37.04 -12.84 -16.32
CA LYS A 1039 36.62 -12.48 -17.68
C LYS A 1039 35.38 -11.58 -17.71
N GLU A 1040 34.76 -11.35 -16.55
CA GLU A 1040 33.50 -10.63 -16.47
C GLU A 1040 33.67 -9.15 -16.76
N THR A 1041 32.76 -8.61 -17.57
CA THR A 1041 32.73 -7.22 -18.00
C THR A 1041 31.45 -6.50 -17.53
N ASP A 1042 30.40 -7.24 -17.17
CA ASP A 1042 29.17 -6.70 -16.60
C ASP A 1042 29.31 -6.55 -15.07
N SER A 1043 29.17 -5.33 -14.57
CA SER A 1043 29.38 -5.00 -13.16
C SER A 1043 28.50 -5.79 -12.19
N HIS A 1044 27.26 -6.11 -12.55
CA HIS A 1044 26.35 -6.84 -11.65
C HIS A 1044 26.68 -8.33 -11.59
N SER A 1045 27.06 -8.94 -12.72
CA SER A 1045 27.50 -10.33 -12.76
C SER A 1045 28.81 -10.49 -11.98
N LEU A 1046 29.73 -9.55 -12.15
CA LEU A 1046 30.99 -9.47 -11.41
C LEU A 1046 30.74 -9.38 -9.89
N ALA A 1047 29.81 -8.53 -9.48
CA ALA A 1047 29.42 -8.37 -8.09
C ALA A 1047 28.88 -9.67 -7.48
N ASP A 1048 28.03 -10.41 -8.18
CA ASP A 1048 27.45 -11.66 -7.67
C ASP A 1048 28.41 -12.85 -7.74
N GLU A 1049 29.34 -12.89 -8.70
CA GLU A 1049 30.45 -13.84 -8.72
C GLU A 1049 31.41 -13.62 -7.54
N LEU A 1050 31.79 -12.37 -7.28
CA LEU A 1050 32.61 -12.01 -6.11
C LEU A 1050 31.90 -12.36 -4.79
N TYR A 1051 30.60 -12.06 -4.71
CA TYR A 1051 29.79 -12.38 -3.54
C TYR A 1051 29.64 -13.89 -3.33
N ALA A 1052 29.45 -14.67 -4.41
CA ALA A 1052 29.39 -16.12 -4.34
C ALA A 1052 30.70 -16.72 -3.83
N LEU A 1053 31.85 -16.24 -4.30
CA LEU A 1053 33.16 -16.66 -3.76
C LEU A 1053 33.30 -16.32 -2.27
N ALA A 1054 32.77 -15.19 -1.81
CA ALA A 1054 32.75 -14.84 -0.39
C ALA A 1054 31.89 -15.80 0.43
N GLN A 1055 30.71 -16.18 -0.06
CA GLN A 1055 29.82 -17.17 0.58
C GLN A 1055 30.47 -18.57 0.64
N LEU A 1056 31.19 -18.96 -0.42
CA LEU A 1056 31.92 -20.23 -0.46
C LEU A 1056 33.20 -20.20 0.40
N GLY A 1057 33.65 -19.01 0.82
CA GLY A 1057 34.87 -18.84 1.61
C GLY A 1057 36.14 -19.06 0.79
N HIS A 1058 36.15 -18.60 -0.47
CA HIS A 1058 37.31 -18.73 -1.37
C HIS A 1058 38.57 -18.15 -0.74
N ARG A 1059 39.69 -18.87 -0.86
CA ARG A 1059 40.96 -18.53 -0.17
C ARG A 1059 41.53 -17.14 -0.49
N GLU A 1060 41.34 -16.65 -1.72
CA GLU A 1060 41.83 -15.34 -2.17
C GLU A 1060 40.79 -14.22 -2.06
N ILE A 1061 39.64 -14.45 -1.40
CA ILE A 1061 38.54 -13.47 -1.40
C ILE A 1061 38.97 -12.09 -0.89
N ASP A 1062 39.81 -12.02 0.16
CA ASP A 1062 40.28 -10.73 0.68
C ASP A 1062 41.16 -9.98 -0.32
N ALA A 1063 41.97 -10.70 -1.10
CA ALA A 1063 42.78 -10.10 -2.15
C ALA A 1063 41.90 -9.62 -3.31
N LEU A 1064 40.87 -10.39 -3.66
CA LEU A 1064 39.90 -10.02 -4.69
C LEU A 1064 39.08 -8.80 -4.28
N CYS A 1065 38.53 -8.76 -3.05
CA CYS A 1065 37.81 -7.61 -2.54
C CYS A 1065 38.68 -6.35 -2.50
N ARG A 1066 39.96 -6.45 -2.06
CA ARG A 1066 40.91 -5.32 -2.13
C ARG A 1066 41.17 -4.85 -3.55
N ARG A 1067 41.28 -5.77 -4.52
CA ARG A 1067 41.43 -5.44 -5.94
C ARG A 1067 40.20 -4.68 -6.45
N TYR A 1068 39.00 -5.18 -6.17
CA TYR A 1068 37.75 -4.58 -6.64
C TYR A 1068 37.34 -3.32 -5.87
N ALA A 1069 37.88 -3.08 -4.67
CA ALA A 1069 37.78 -1.78 -3.99
C ALA A 1069 38.47 -0.63 -4.75
N ALA A 1070 39.30 -0.94 -5.76
CA ALA A 1070 39.90 0.03 -6.68
C ALA A 1070 39.25 0.03 -8.07
N HIS A 1071 38.11 -0.63 -8.26
CA HIS A 1071 37.43 -0.68 -9.56
C HIS A 1071 36.94 0.71 -10.00
N PRO A 1072 36.98 1.05 -11.30
CA PRO A 1072 36.52 2.35 -11.79
C PRO A 1072 35.02 2.59 -11.54
N ASP A 1073 34.19 1.57 -11.68
CA ASP A 1073 32.75 1.64 -11.38
C ASP A 1073 32.48 1.69 -9.85
N PRO A 1074 31.86 2.76 -9.32
CA PRO A 1074 31.48 2.87 -7.91
C PRO A 1074 30.57 1.75 -7.41
N PHE A 1075 29.70 1.21 -8.27
CA PHE A 1075 28.82 0.12 -7.89
C PHE A 1075 29.62 -1.14 -7.51
N VAL A 1076 30.61 -1.53 -8.32
CA VAL A 1076 31.49 -2.68 -8.05
C VAL A 1076 32.27 -2.50 -6.75
N ARG A 1077 32.76 -1.28 -6.46
CA ARG A 1077 33.45 -1.00 -5.19
C ARG A 1077 32.54 -1.25 -3.98
N SER A 1078 31.29 -0.79 -4.06
CA SER A 1078 30.31 -0.99 -2.99
C SER A 1078 30.00 -2.47 -2.76
N GLU A 1079 29.88 -3.25 -3.83
CA GLU A 1079 29.61 -4.69 -3.78
C GLU A 1079 30.83 -5.50 -3.30
N ALA A 1080 32.06 -5.03 -3.56
CA ALA A 1080 33.27 -5.60 -2.99
C ALA A 1080 33.32 -5.42 -1.47
N ALA A 1081 32.93 -4.26 -0.96
CA ALA A 1081 32.81 -4.03 0.48
C ALA A 1081 31.75 -4.95 1.13
N ARG A 1082 30.60 -5.14 0.47
CA ARG A 1082 29.56 -6.09 0.91
C ARG A 1082 30.08 -7.53 0.95
N SER A 1083 30.84 -7.93 -0.07
CA SER A 1083 31.45 -9.26 -0.16
C SER A 1083 32.49 -9.48 0.96
N GLN A 1084 33.30 -8.46 1.25
CA GLN A 1084 34.26 -8.48 2.35
C GLN A 1084 33.56 -8.67 3.72
N ALA A 1085 32.45 -7.97 3.96
CA ALA A 1085 31.70 -8.07 5.22
C ALA A 1085 31.06 -9.46 5.43
N THR A 1086 30.69 -10.14 4.34
CA THR A 1086 30.09 -11.49 4.40
C THR A 1086 31.10 -12.54 4.88
N ARG A 1087 32.38 -12.38 4.55
CA ARG A 1087 33.45 -13.29 5.00
C ARG A 1087 33.61 -13.29 6.52
N THR A 1088 33.46 -12.13 7.15
CA THR A 1088 33.62 -11.91 8.60
C THR A 1088 32.57 -12.60 9.46
N VAL A 1089 31.40 -12.94 8.92
CA VAL A 1089 30.32 -13.64 9.66
C VAL A 1089 30.55 -15.16 9.72
N THR A 1090 31.49 -15.70 8.92
CA THR A 1090 31.74 -17.15 8.87
C THR A 1090 33.20 -17.46 9.23
N PRO A 1091 33.54 -17.54 10.53
CA PRO A 1091 34.10 -18.80 11.06
C PRO A 1091 33.90 -19.05 12.57
N GLN A 1092 33.23 -20.17 12.94
CA GLN A 1092 33.61 -21.18 13.97
C GLN A 1092 32.40 -21.95 14.55
N THR A 1093 32.42 -23.28 14.37
CA THR A 1093 31.69 -24.32 15.14
C THR A 1093 30.15 -24.42 15.05
N THR A 1094 29.65 -25.03 13.98
CA THR A 1094 28.56 -26.02 14.09
C THR A 1094 29.12 -27.32 14.65
N LYS A 1095 29.34 -27.37 15.96
CA LYS A 1095 29.26 -28.66 16.67
C LYS A 1095 27.79 -28.95 16.88
N SER A 1096 27.35 -30.10 16.40
CA SER A 1096 26.03 -30.68 16.62
C SER A 1096 25.58 -30.50 18.08
N ILE A 1097 24.42 -29.90 18.28
CA ILE A 1097 23.61 -30.16 19.46
C ILE A 1097 22.38 -30.90 18.96
N SER A 1098 22.53 -32.22 18.88
CA SER A 1098 21.41 -33.14 19.00
C SER A 1098 21.05 -33.25 20.48
N ARG A 1099 19.90 -32.70 20.87
CA ARG A 1099 18.92 -33.29 21.79
C ARG A 1099 17.65 -32.48 21.81
#